data_AF-R5P9F9-F1
#
_entry.id   AF-R5P9F9-F1
#
_cell.length_a   1.000
_cell.length_b   1.000
_cell.length_c   1.000
_cell.angle_alpha   90.00
_cell.angle_beta   90.00
_cell.angle_gamma   90.00
#
_symmetry.space_group_name_H-M   'P 1'
#
loop_
_entity.id
_entity.type
_entity.pdbx_description
1 polymer ?
#
loop_
_entity_poly.entity_id
_entity_poly.type
_entity_poly.pdbx_seq_one_letter_code
_entity_poly.pdbx_strand_id
1 'polypeptide(L)'
;MDNIPKMTFQMDRADTGAIELGKKMGNMFITPEHLLLSFIDQGYLTFPLMMCGGDDFKLKKELDSYIGGLDNKAIEEFELPFRSVQYVNMLDNAYRMALSCGKEEVARHHAIRALLDLPESMAAYLLHSQIDDENMFMSLIPAVENKSDDEEEDEGIDEPFDVDDMDDYAVDDDDEMAQPMSWRSLVTNVNEEVGKHNPLIGRTEELDRIMQILCRRDKNNPILIGEPGVGKTAIVYGLVERMIKGECPKRLCGCKVYMMDMGSMIAGTQYRGEFEKKLKLVLEGARKEGNTIIYIDEIHSIMGAGKISDGSLDASNMLKPYLEGGDIRFIGTTTYEEYNKHMAGSVGITRRFQQVDIAEPSVEDTIKIMLGLKQGYEKYHGIVIKNDIIDYAVRACAQHIPDRRFPDKAIDIIDEAGAYLELHPKNRQTQYLDKAIVNMVMSKLCKIDAEVMKTEDNSLLATLKPRMLSRVFGQDEAVGQVVEAVQMSKAGLIDSDKPLASLLFVGPTGVGKTEVARSLADELGVELVRFDMSEYAEKHAVAKLIGSPAGYVGYEDGGLLTDAIRKKPNCVLLFDEIEKAHSDIYNILLQVMDYAKLTDNRGRQADFHNVVIIMTSNAGAQYASQASVGFLGGVSKGEAMMKQVKKSFKPEFINRLSATVVFHDMSHDMATRILHKKLAQLQQKLAAKNVTIDIEGNAEEWLLAKGFTTEYGAREMDRVIARYLKPLLMHEILFGSLKKGGNAKIVINDNNELELCKKKN
;
A
#
# COMPACT_ATOMS: atom_id res chain seq x y z
N MET A 1 4.88 5.64 -35.34
CA MET A 1 3.53 6.08 -35.71
C MET A 1 2.76 6.06 -34.43
N ASP A 2 2.64 7.26 -33.86
CA ASP A 2 2.27 7.49 -32.49
C ASP A 2 0.85 7.01 -32.20
N ASN A 3 0.65 6.55 -30.98
CA ASN A 3 -0.58 5.95 -30.48
C ASN A 3 -1.66 7.05 -30.37
N ILE A 4 -2.23 7.46 -31.50
CA ILE A 4 -3.33 8.44 -31.55
C ILE A 4 -4.57 7.70 -31.04
N PRO A 5 -5.18 8.12 -29.92
CA PRO A 5 -6.42 7.52 -29.41
C PRO A 5 -7.50 7.53 -30.49
N LYS A 6 -8.39 6.54 -30.53
CA LYS A 6 -9.52 6.55 -31.46
C LYS A 6 -10.64 7.43 -30.90
N MET A 7 -11.53 7.97 -31.75
CA MET A 7 -12.75 8.62 -31.24
C MET A 7 -13.76 7.54 -30.82
N THR A 8 -14.53 7.79 -29.76
CA THR A 8 -15.69 6.94 -29.45
C THR A 8 -16.72 7.04 -30.57
N PHE A 9 -17.58 6.04 -30.74
CA PHE A 9 -18.64 6.06 -31.76
C PHE A 9 -19.51 7.33 -31.68
N GLN A 10 -19.86 7.75 -30.45
CA GLN A 10 -20.66 8.94 -30.21
C GLN A 10 -19.91 10.24 -30.57
N MET A 11 -18.60 10.30 -30.34
CA MET A 11 -17.76 11.45 -30.73
C MET A 11 -17.55 11.50 -32.25
N ASP A 12 -17.35 10.35 -32.90
CA ASP A 12 -17.24 10.24 -34.36
C ASP A 12 -18.54 10.67 -35.07
N ARG A 13 -19.69 10.31 -34.50
CA ARG A 13 -21.02 10.79 -34.95
C ARG A 13 -21.15 12.31 -34.84
N ALA A 14 -20.62 12.94 -33.79
CA ALA A 14 -20.64 14.39 -33.63
C ALA A 14 -19.66 15.12 -34.58
N ASP A 15 -18.46 14.59 -34.79
CA ASP A 15 -17.51 15.12 -35.78
C ASP A 15 -18.08 15.01 -37.21
N THR A 16 -18.70 13.88 -37.54
CA THR A 16 -19.40 13.69 -38.82
C THR A 16 -20.57 14.67 -38.98
N GLY A 17 -21.38 14.86 -37.94
CA GLY A 17 -22.46 15.84 -37.96
C GLY A 17 -21.97 17.27 -38.17
N ALA A 18 -20.82 17.64 -37.61
CA ALA A 18 -20.19 18.94 -37.86
C ALA A 18 -19.77 19.12 -39.33
N ILE A 19 -19.24 18.07 -39.96
CA ILE A 19 -18.89 18.05 -41.41
C ILE A 19 -20.14 18.23 -42.27
N GLU A 20 -21.22 17.53 -41.94
CA GLU A 20 -22.50 17.65 -42.65
C GLU A 20 -23.11 19.05 -42.52
N LEU A 21 -23.05 19.66 -41.34
CA LEU A 21 -23.48 21.04 -41.10
C LEU A 21 -22.67 22.03 -41.96
N GLY A 22 -21.34 21.88 -41.98
CA GLY A 22 -20.46 22.70 -42.82
C GLY A 22 -20.82 22.60 -44.31
N LYS A 23 -21.08 21.38 -44.79
CA LYS A 23 -21.53 21.14 -46.17
C LYS A 23 -22.89 21.76 -46.46
N LYS A 24 -23.88 21.57 -45.58
CA LYS A 24 -25.24 22.10 -45.71
C LYS A 24 -25.25 23.63 -45.75
N MET A 25 -24.37 24.27 -44.98
CA MET A 25 -24.24 25.73 -44.94
C MET A 25 -23.31 26.29 -46.02
N GLY A 26 -22.66 25.43 -46.82
CA GLY A 26 -21.76 25.82 -47.90
C GLY A 26 -20.45 26.44 -47.40
N ASN A 27 -19.99 26.07 -46.20
CA ASN A 27 -18.76 26.60 -45.60
C ASN A 27 -17.55 25.76 -46.04
N MET A 28 -16.44 26.40 -46.38
CA MET A 28 -15.15 25.78 -46.75
C MET A 28 -14.46 25.15 -45.55
N PHE A 29 -14.67 25.70 -44.36
CA PHE A 29 -14.04 25.22 -43.12
C PHE A 29 -15.08 24.90 -42.04
N ILE A 30 -14.95 23.74 -41.39
CA ILE A 30 -15.63 23.46 -40.13
C ILE A 30 -14.84 24.03 -38.96
N THR A 31 -15.56 24.68 -38.05
CA THR A 31 -15.02 25.39 -36.89
C THR A 31 -15.60 24.79 -35.60
N PRO A 32 -15.03 25.06 -34.40
CA PRO A 32 -15.55 24.51 -33.14
C PRO A 32 -17.04 24.77 -32.93
N GLU A 33 -17.58 25.86 -33.48
CA GLU A 33 -19.00 26.20 -33.45
C GLU A 33 -19.86 25.16 -34.18
N HIS A 34 -19.36 24.56 -35.27
CA HIS A 34 -20.06 23.50 -35.99
C HIS A 34 -20.14 22.21 -35.16
N LEU A 35 -19.08 21.90 -34.40
CA LEU A 35 -19.10 20.76 -33.48
C LEU A 35 -20.04 21.01 -32.31
N LEU A 36 -20.01 22.21 -31.73
CA LEU A 36 -20.92 22.58 -30.66
C LEU A 36 -22.38 22.51 -31.09
N LEU A 37 -22.70 23.01 -32.29
CA LEU A 37 -24.02 22.89 -32.89
C LEU A 37 -24.41 21.43 -33.10
N SER A 38 -23.48 20.58 -33.57
CA SER A 38 -23.73 19.15 -33.72
C SER A 38 -24.04 18.45 -32.38
N PHE A 39 -23.37 18.83 -31.29
CA PHE A 39 -23.71 18.31 -29.96
C PHE A 39 -25.12 18.71 -29.52
N ILE A 40 -25.55 19.95 -29.82
CA ILE A 40 -26.91 20.41 -29.50
C ILE A 40 -27.96 19.69 -30.36
N ASP A 41 -27.71 19.53 -31.67
CA ASP A 41 -28.62 18.81 -32.57
C ASP A 41 -28.82 17.35 -32.18
N GLN A 42 -27.82 16.73 -31.55
CA GLN A 42 -27.90 15.37 -31.03
C GLN A 42 -28.50 15.30 -29.61
N GLY A 43 -29.01 16.42 -29.07
CA GLY A 43 -29.61 16.49 -27.73
C GLY A 43 -28.61 16.31 -26.58
N TYR A 44 -27.31 16.30 -26.86
CA TYR A 44 -26.29 15.93 -25.90
C TYR A 44 -26.08 16.98 -24.81
N LEU A 45 -26.29 18.26 -25.17
CA LEU A 45 -26.11 19.39 -24.26
C LEU A 45 -27.40 19.88 -23.61
N THR A 46 -28.57 19.35 -23.99
CA THR A 46 -29.87 19.82 -23.49
C THR A 46 -29.97 19.68 -21.97
N PHE A 47 -29.70 18.50 -21.42
CA PHE A 47 -29.75 18.27 -19.97
C PHE A 47 -28.65 19.03 -19.21
N PRO A 48 -27.37 18.99 -19.60
CA PRO A 48 -26.32 19.78 -18.93
C PRO A 48 -26.57 21.29 -18.97
N LEU A 49 -27.04 21.85 -20.08
CA LEU A 49 -27.36 23.28 -20.18
C LEU A 49 -28.54 23.66 -19.29
N MET A 50 -29.64 22.91 -19.33
CA MET A 50 -30.82 23.16 -18.50
C MET A 50 -30.48 23.19 -17.00
N MET A 51 -29.63 22.26 -16.55
CA MET A 51 -29.21 22.18 -15.14
C MET A 51 -28.26 23.30 -14.72
N CYS A 52 -27.60 23.96 -15.69
CA CYS A 52 -26.66 25.06 -15.46
C CYS A 52 -27.26 26.43 -15.81
N GLY A 53 -28.60 26.53 -15.91
CA GLY A 53 -29.31 27.78 -16.19
C GLY A 53 -29.33 28.21 -17.66
N GLY A 54 -28.78 27.38 -18.55
CA GLY A 54 -28.65 27.64 -19.98
C GLY A 54 -29.86 27.20 -20.81
N ASP A 55 -30.03 27.84 -21.96
CA ASP A 55 -31.09 27.54 -22.92
C ASP A 55 -30.46 27.02 -24.23
N ASP A 56 -30.66 25.72 -24.51
CA ASP A 56 -30.09 25.05 -25.68
C ASP A 56 -30.70 25.57 -27.00
N PHE A 57 -31.97 25.96 -27.00
CA PHE A 57 -32.65 26.56 -28.15
C PHE A 57 -32.08 27.95 -28.47
N LYS A 58 -31.83 28.76 -27.44
CA LYS A 58 -31.18 30.07 -27.59
C LYS A 58 -29.75 29.92 -28.11
N LEU A 59 -28.96 29.04 -27.50
CA LEU A 59 -27.58 28.77 -27.91
C LEU A 59 -27.51 28.29 -29.36
N LYS A 60 -28.41 27.38 -29.76
CA LYS A 60 -28.54 26.90 -31.13
C LYS A 60 -28.77 28.05 -32.12
N LYS A 61 -29.70 28.94 -31.82
CA LYS A 61 -30.03 30.09 -32.68
C LYS A 61 -28.86 31.07 -32.81
N GLU A 62 -28.12 31.30 -31.74
CA GLU A 62 -26.92 32.15 -31.74
C GLU A 62 -25.79 31.52 -32.57
N LEU A 63 -25.58 30.20 -32.45
CA LEU A 63 -24.61 29.45 -33.26
C LEU A 63 -24.99 29.42 -34.75
N ASP A 64 -26.25 29.12 -35.08
CA ASP A 64 -26.74 29.14 -36.46
C ASP A 64 -26.56 30.52 -37.11
N SER A 65 -26.87 31.59 -36.38
CA SER A 65 -26.68 32.96 -36.87
C SER A 65 -25.20 33.31 -37.07
N TYR A 66 -24.32 32.87 -36.16
CA TYR A 66 -22.89 33.13 -36.27
C TYR A 66 -22.27 32.35 -37.44
N ILE A 67 -22.55 31.05 -37.54
CA ILE A 67 -22.04 30.19 -38.61
C ILE A 67 -22.56 30.65 -39.97
N GLY A 68 -23.83 31.06 -40.06
CA GLY A 68 -24.41 31.61 -41.28
C GLY A 68 -23.75 32.92 -41.75
N GLY A 69 -23.18 33.69 -40.82
CA GLY A 69 -22.47 34.95 -41.07
C GLY A 69 -20.98 34.81 -41.36
N LEU A 70 -20.41 33.59 -41.34
CA LEU A 70 -19.01 33.37 -41.65
C LEU A 70 -18.73 33.65 -43.13
N ASP A 71 -17.73 34.51 -43.39
CA ASP A 71 -17.22 34.80 -44.73
C ASP A 71 -16.25 33.70 -45.19
N ASN A 72 -16.74 32.46 -45.24
CA ASN A 72 -15.95 31.26 -45.51
C ASN A 72 -16.62 30.31 -46.51
N LYS A 73 -17.33 30.80 -47.52
CA LYS A 73 -18.07 29.96 -48.47
C LYS A 73 -17.16 29.13 -49.39
N ALA A 74 -17.55 27.88 -49.64
CA ALA A 74 -16.86 26.98 -50.56
C ALA A 74 -16.95 27.50 -52.01
N ILE A 75 -15.88 27.29 -52.78
CA ILE A 75 -15.76 27.77 -54.18
C ILE A 75 -16.53 26.82 -55.14
N GLU A 76 -16.64 25.54 -54.78
CA GLU A 76 -17.35 24.51 -55.56
C GLU A 76 -18.38 23.76 -54.69
N GLU A 77 -19.50 23.36 -55.30
CA GLU A 77 -20.70 22.83 -54.62
C GLU A 77 -20.53 21.41 -54.04
N PHE A 78 -19.41 20.73 -54.31
CA PHE A 78 -19.20 19.30 -53.99
C PHE A 78 -17.96 18.97 -53.14
N GLU A 79 -17.18 19.95 -52.68
CA GLU A 79 -16.05 19.68 -51.78
C GLU A 79 -16.50 19.49 -50.32
N LEU A 80 -15.93 18.49 -49.64
CA LEU A 80 -16.10 18.33 -48.19
C LEU A 80 -15.34 19.44 -47.46
N PRO A 81 -15.93 20.07 -46.43
CA PRO A 81 -15.28 21.15 -45.70
C PRO A 81 -14.04 20.65 -44.95
N PHE A 82 -13.01 21.48 -44.88
CA PHE A 82 -11.78 21.19 -44.14
C PHE A 82 -11.91 21.58 -42.66
N ARG A 83 -11.23 20.89 -41.75
CA ARG A 83 -11.15 21.33 -40.35
C ARG A 83 -10.33 22.62 -40.24
N SER A 84 -10.86 23.63 -39.55
CA SER A 84 -10.13 24.87 -39.27
C SER A 84 -8.95 24.61 -38.32
N VAL A 85 -7.97 25.50 -38.31
CA VAL A 85 -6.81 25.39 -37.39
C VAL A 85 -7.26 25.32 -35.93
N GLN A 86 -8.28 26.10 -35.55
CA GLN A 86 -8.83 26.11 -34.20
C GLN A 86 -9.54 24.79 -33.86
N TYR A 87 -10.23 24.18 -34.82
CA TYR A 87 -10.84 22.86 -34.69
C TYR A 87 -9.80 21.75 -34.48
N VAL A 88 -8.71 21.77 -35.27
CA VAL A 88 -7.64 20.78 -35.13
C VAL A 88 -6.93 20.92 -33.78
N ASN A 89 -6.68 22.15 -33.32
CA ASN A 89 -6.07 22.39 -32.00
C ASN A 89 -6.97 21.90 -30.85
N MET A 90 -8.28 22.09 -30.96
CA MET A 90 -9.27 21.57 -30.02
C MET A 90 -9.19 20.04 -29.93
N LEU A 91 -9.20 19.35 -31.08
CA LEU A 91 -9.07 17.89 -31.11
C LEU A 91 -7.73 17.41 -30.54
N ASP A 92 -6.61 18.06 -30.86
CA ASP A 92 -5.29 17.69 -30.30
C ASP A 92 -5.26 17.81 -28.78
N ASN A 93 -5.87 18.86 -28.23
CA ASN A 93 -6.03 19.00 -26.78
C ASN A 93 -6.91 17.89 -26.19
N ALA A 94 -8.04 17.56 -26.83
CA ALA A 94 -8.90 16.46 -26.40
C ALA A 94 -8.16 15.10 -26.41
N TYR A 95 -7.34 14.84 -27.44
CA TYR A 95 -6.49 13.64 -27.51
C TYR A 95 -5.48 13.58 -26.35
N ARG A 96 -4.80 14.70 -26.05
CA ARG A 96 -3.85 14.78 -24.93
C ARG A 96 -4.53 14.55 -23.59
N MET A 97 -5.75 15.06 -23.41
CA MET A 97 -6.53 14.83 -22.20
C MET A 97 -6.86 13.35 -22.01
N ALA A 98 -7.38 12.68 -23.05
CA ALA A 98 -7.68 11.25 -22.99
C ALA A 98 -6.42 10.41 -22.65
N LEU A 99 -5.29 10.71 -23.30
CA LEU A 99 -4.00 10.05 -23.01
C LEU A 99 -3.54 10.29 -21.56
N SER A 100 -3.68 11.51 -21.04
CA SER A 100 -3.30 11.84 -19.66
C SER A 100 -4.16 11.13 -18.60
N CYS A 101 -5.40 10.77 -18.97
CA CYS A 101 -6.31 9.96 -18.16
C CYS A 101 -6.14 8.45 -18.38
N GLY A 102 -5.17 8.02 -19.21
CA GLY A 102 -4.94 6.61 -19.53
C GLY A 102 -6.02 5.96 -20.39
N LYS A 103 -6.86 6.75 -21.07
CA LYS A 103 -7.92 6.25 -21.96
C LYS A 103 -7.37 6.06 -23.39
N GLU A 104 -7.76 4.97 -24.03
CA GLU A 104 -7.43 4.68 -25.44
C GLU A 104 -8.36 5.37 -26.45
N GLU A 105 -9.43 6.02 -25.96
CA GLU A 105 -10.47 6.65 -26.78
C GLU A 105 -10.83 8.08 -26.33
N VAL A 106 -11.11 8.97 -27.30
CA VAL A 106 -11.62 10.33 -27.10
C VAL A 106 -13.14 10.34 -27.18
N ALA A 107 -13.76 10.50 -26.01
CA ALA A 107 -15.19 10.75 -25.84
C ALA A 107 -15.56 12.24 -25.92
N ARG A 108 -16.87 12.55 -26.01
CA ARG A 108 -17.39 13.90 -26.26
C ARG A 108 -17.06 14.87 -25.13
N HIS A 109 -16.98 14.39 -23.88
CA HIS A 109 -16.56 15.22 -22.74
C HIS A 109 -15.15 15.79 -22.87
N HIS A 110 -14.20 15.05 -23.46
CA HIS A 110 -12.86 15.58 -23.71
C HIS A 110 -12.89 16.69 -24.76
N ALA A 111 -13.73 16.55 -25.80
CA ALA A 111 -13.87 17.54 -26.85
C ALA A 111 -14.55 18.83 -26.33
N ILE A 112 -15.59 18.72 -25.50
CA ILE A 112 -16.24 19.88 -24.89
C ILE A 112 -15.30 20.61 -23.94
N ARG A 113 -14.53 19.86 -23.12
CA ARG A 113 -13.55 20.50 -22.25
C ARG A 113 -12.47 21.23 -23.04
N ALA A 114 -11.96 20.59 -24.09
CA ALA A 114 -10.99 21.21 -24.98
C ALA A 114 -11.57 22.44 -25.71
N LEU A 115 -12.87 22.43 -26.03
CA LEU A 115 -13.59 23.57 -26.63
C LEU A 115 -13.67 24.74 -25.66
N LEU A 116 -14.05 24.51 -24.40
CA LEU A 116 -14.15 25.56 -23.37
C LEU A 116 -12.80 26.24 -23.07
N ASP A 117 -11.71 25.49 -23.21
CA ASP A 117 -10.34 25.98 -22.99
C ASP A 117 -9.74 26.69 -24.24
N LEU A 118 -10.48 26.82 -25.36
CA LEU A 118 -9.97 27.47 -26.58
C LEU A 118 -9.83 28.99 -26.40
N PRO A 119 -8.64 29.57 -26.66
CA PRO A 119 -8.48 31.01 -26.69
C PRO A 119 -9.20 31.61 -27.91
N GLU A 120 -9.86 32.75 -27.69
CA GLU A 120 -10.52 33.54 -28.76
C GLU A 120 -11.49 32.71 -29.62
N SER A 121 -12.26 31.81 -29.01
CA SER A 121 -13.30 31.01 -29.70
C SER A 121 -14.70 31.55 -29.42
N MET A 122 -15.50 31.74 -30.46
CA MET A 122 -16.91 32.10 -30.31
C MET A 122 -17.70 30.94 -29.72
N ALA A 123 -17.38 29.69 -30.08
CA ALA A 123 -17.99 28.50 -29.47
C ALA A 123 -17.79 28.48 -27.95
N ALA A 124 -16.56 28.74 -27.47
CA ALA A 124 -16.28 28.82 -26.04
C ALA A 124 -17.03 29.97 -25.37
N TYR A 125 -17.03 31.16 -25.99
CA TYR A 125 -17.73 32.33 -25.47
C TYR A 125 -19.24 32.10 -25.33
N LEU A 126 -19.89 31.59 -26.38
CA LEU A 126 -21.33 31.33 -26.38
C LEU A 126 -21.67 30.24 -25.37
N LEU A 127 -20.89 29.17 -25.29
CA LEU A 127 -21.13 28.10 -24.31
C LEU A 127 -20.96 28.59 -22.87
N HIS A 128 -19.88 29.31 -22.55
CA HIS A 128 -19.68 29.92 -21.23
C HIS A 128 -20.78 30.91 -20.85
N SER A 129 -21.36 31.62 -21.82
CA SER A 129 -22.45 32.57 -21.55
C SER A 129 -23.77 31.90 -21.14
N GLN A 130 -23.89 30.59 -21.35
CA GLN A 130 -25.08 29.79 -21.02
C GLN A 130 -24.83 28.87 -19.82
N ILE A 131 -23.67 28.96 -19.17
CA ILE A 131 -23.29 28.07 -18.07
C ILE A 131 -22.96 28.91 -16.84
N ASP A 132 -23.74 28.75 -15.78
CA ASP A 132 -23.49 29.43 -14.50
C ASP A 132 -22.30 28.82 -13.73
N ASP A 133 -22.11 27.50 -13.79
CA ASP A 133 -21.02 26.76 -13.15
C ASP A 133 -20.40 25.74 -14.11
N GLU A 134 -19.20 26.04 -14.60
CA GLU A 134 -18.46 25.18 -15.53
C GLU A 134 -18.12 23.81 -14.93
N ASN A 135 -17.83 23.71 -13.63
CA ASN A 135 -17.50 22.44 -12.99
C ASN A 135 -18.74 21.55 -12.89
N MET A 136 -19.88 22.14 -12.55
CA MET A 136 -21.16 21.43 -12.56
C MET A 136 -21.49 20.95 -13.98
N PHE A 137 -21.40 21.83 -14.97
CA PHE A 137 -21.63 21.49 -16.37
C PHE A 137 -20.75 20.32 -16.84
N MET A 138 -19.44 20.39 -16.57
CA MET A 138 -18.50 19.32 -16.92
C MET A 138 -18.78 18.01 -16.17
N SER A 139 -19.33 18.05 -14.96
CA SER A 139 -19.70 16.85 -14.20
C SER A 139 -20.95 16.14 -14.73
N LEU A 140 -21.85 16.87 -15.40
CA LEU A 140 -23.11 16.34 -15.94
C LEU A 140 -22.92 15.69 -17.32
N ILE A 141 -21.92 16.11 -18.08
CA ILE A 141 -21.65 15.63 -19.44
C ILE A 141 -21.39 14.10 -19.50
N PRO A 142 -20.57 13.47 -18.64
CA PRO A 142 -20.37 12.01 -18.64
C PRO A 142 -21.63 11.22 -18.28
N ALA A 143 -22.53 11.79 -17.48
CA ALA A 143 -23.78 11.12 -17.08
C ALA A 143 -24.77 10.98 -18.26
N VAL A 144 -24.64 11.83 -19.29
CA VAL A 144 -25.44 11.75 -20.52
C VAL A 144 -24.87 10.67 -21.46
N GLU A 145 -23.56 10.46 -21.51
CA GLU A 145 -22.95 9.43 -22.39
C GLU A 145 -23.35 8.01 -21.99
N ASN A 146 -23.52 7.74 -20.69
CA ASN A 146 -23.86 6.41 -20.17
C ASN A 146 -25.35 6.06 -20.29
N LYS A 147 -26.23 7.02 -20.63
CA LYS A 147 -27.68 6.78 -20.79
C LYS A 147 -28.08 6.45 -22.23
N SER A 148 -27.27 6.82 -23.22
CA SER A 148 -27.61 6.65 -24.64
C SER A 148 -27.23 5.30 -25.25
N ASP A 149 -26.63 4.38 -24.47
CA ASP A 149 -26.20 3.07 -24.97
C ASP A 149 -27.28 1.96 -24.80
N ASP A 150 -28.42 2.24 -24.14
CA ASP A 150 -29.41 1.20 -23.79
C ASP A 150 -30.77 1.24 -24.51
N GLU A 151 -31.12 2.24 -25.34
CA GLU A 151 -32.45 2.27 -25.98
C GLU A 151 -32.44 2.94 -27.38
N GLU A 152 -32.30 2.14 -28.45
CA GLU A 152 -32.91 2.42 -29.77
C GLU A 152 -33.34 1.08 -30.41
N GLU A 153 -34.48 0.53 -29.97
CA GLU A 153 -35.36 -0.28 -30.82
C GLU A 153 -36.69 0.47 -31.01
N ASP A 154 -37.21 0.34 -32.23
CA ASP A 154 -38.25 1.05 -32.95
C ASP A 154 -39.68 0.97 -32.33
N GLU A 155 -40.61 1.70 -32.95
CA GLU A 155 -42.04 1.93 -32.63
C GLU A 155 -42.31 3.11 -31.67
N GLY A 156 -43.13 4.13 -31.94
CA GLY A 156 -44.26 4.29 -32.86
C GLY A 156 -45.19 5.37 -32.25
N ILE A 157 -45.82 6.18 -33.08
CA ILE A 157 -46.40 7.51 -32.80
C ILE A 157 -47.81 7.45 -32.14
N ASP A 158 -48.18 8.54 -31.43
CA ASP A 158 -49.52 9.17 -31.22
C ASP A 158 -50.33 8.84 -29.94
N GLU A 159 -50.42 9.79 -28.98
CA GLU A 159 -51.56 10.74 -28.83
C GLU A 159 -51.43 11.64 -27.56
N PRO A 160 -52.09 12.82 -27.53
CA PRO A 160 -51.81 13.92 -26.59
C PRO A 160 -52.64 13.85 -25.29
N PHE A 161 -52.06 14.29 -24.17
CA PHE A 161 -52.78 14.43 -22.90
C PHE A 161 -53.56 15.75 -22.83
N ASP A 162 -54.88 15.61 -22.60
CA ASP A 162 -55.80 16.68 -22.22
C ASP A 162 -55.44 17.26 -20.84
N VAL A 163 -55.57 18.58 -20.74
CA VAL A 163 -55.43 19.39 -19.53
C VAL A 163 -56.84 19.69 -19.05
N ASP A 164 -57.23 19.20 -17.88
CA ASP A 164 -58.22 19.82 -16.98
C ASP A 164 -58.34 18.99 -15.70
N ASP A 165 -57.73 19.47 -14.62
CA ASP A 165 -58.41 19.73 -13.35
C ASP A 165 -57.36 20.06 -12.27
N MET A 166 -57.18 21.36 -12.07
CA MET A 166 -56.49 21.96 -10.94
C MET A 166 -57.57 22.58 -10.04
N ASP A 167 -57.55 22.25 -8.75
CA ASP A 167 -58.01 23.02 -7.58
C ASP A 167 -58.20 22.05 -6.39
N ASP A 168 -57.72 22.23 -5.15
CA ASP A 168 -57.00 23.32 -4.49
C ASP A 168 -56.51 22.80 -3.09
N TYR A 169 -55.54 23.51 -2.49
CA TYR A 169 -55.02 23.46 -1.09
C TYR A 169 -53.79 22.59 -0.69
N ALA A 170 -52.62 23.12 -1.02
CA ALA A 170 -51.50 23.51 -0.11
C ALA A 170 -50.91 22.52 0.92
N VAL A 171 -49.76 21.95 0.57
CA VAL A 171 -48.57 21.77 1.45
C VAL A 171 -47.33 21.96 0.55
N ASP A 172 -46.32 22.71 1.02
CA ASP A 172 -45.03 22.91 0.35
C ASP A 172 -44.39 21.57 -0.06
N ASP A 173 -44.21 21.35 -1.37
CA ASP A 173 -43.30 20.36 -1.95
C ASP A 173 -42.96 20.80 -3.39
N ASP A 174 -41.78 21.39 -3.58
CA ASP A 174 -41.14 21.49 -4.89
C ASP A 174 -40.47 20.13 -5.19
N ASP A 175 -41.22 19.22 -5.79
CA ASP A 175 -40.71 17.99 -6.40
C ASP A 175 -41.29 17.92 -7.83
N GLU A 176 -40.53 18.34 -8.84
CA GLU A 176 -40.84 18.04 -10.24
C GLU A 176 -39.77 17.13 -10.86
N MET A 177 -40.12 15.83 -10.87
CA MET A 177 -39.92 14.85 -11.95
C MET A 177 -38.49 14.58 -12.45
N ALA A 178 -37.64 14.07 -11.55
CA ALA A 178 -36.76 12.96 -11.90
C ALA A 178 -37.57 11.65 -11.82
N GLN A 179 -37.44 10.73 -12.79
CA GLN A 179 -37.92 9.36 -12.58
C GLN A 179 -37.37 8.86 -11.24
N PRO A 180 -38.22 8.40 -10.30
CA PRO A 180 -37.79 8.15 -8.93
C PRO A 180 -36.73 7.05 -8.94
N MET A 181 -35.51 7.40 -8.54
CA MET A 181 -34.42 6.46 -8.36
C MET A 181 -34.94 5.32 -7.49
N SER A 182 -35.03 4.11 -8.05
CA SER A 182 -35.53 2.96 -7.30
C SER A 182 -34.57 2.69 -6.16
N TRP A 183 -35.04 2.63 -4.92
CA TRP A 183 -34.18 2.34 -3.76
C TRP A 183 -33.40 1.01 -3.92
N ARG A 184 -33.88 0.12 -4.80
CA ARG A 184 -33.23 -1.14 -5.17
C ARG A 184 -31.94 -0.96 -5.97
N SER A 185 -31.70 0.18 -6.63
CA SER A 185 -30.41 0.44 -7.28
C SER A 185 -29.31 0.78 -6.28
N LEU A 186 -29.67 1.15 -5.04
CA LEU A 186 -28.75 1.50 -3.97
C LEU A 186 -28.41 0.33 -3.03
N VAL A 187 -29.00 -0.84 -3.28
CA VAL A 187 -28.81 -2.04 -2.46
C VAL A 187 -28.63 -3.27 -3.34
N THR A 188 -27.86 -4.23 -2.84
CA THR A 188 -27.73 -5.56 -3.47
C THR A 188 -28.62 -6.56 -2.73
N ASN A 189 -29.44 -7.31 -3.47
CA ASN A 189 -30.24 -8.40 -2.87
C ASN A 189 -29.34 -9.61 -2.62
N VAL A 190 -28.95 -9.80 -1.36
CA VAL A 190 -28.03 -10.89 -0.95
C VAL A 190 -28.65 -12.25 -1.25
N ASN A 191 -29.98 -12.38 -1.18
CA ASN A 191 -30.67 -13.64 -1.46
C ASN A 191 -30.47 -14.14 -2.90
N GLU A 192 -30.27 -13.25 -3.86
CA GLU A 192 -30.06 -13.60 -5.27
C GLU A 192 -28.59 -13.93 -5.56
N GLU A 193 -27.66 -13.32 -4.82
CA GLU A 193 -26.21 -13.47 -5.01
C GLU A 193 -25.60 -14.66 -4.25
N VAL A 194 -26.31 -15.28 -3.29
CA VAL A 194 -25.77 -16.41 -2.48
C VAL A 194 -25.17 -17.51 -3.36
N GLY A 195 -25.78 -17.83 -4.49
CA GLY A 195 -25.32 -18.89 -5.39
C GLY A 195 -23.96 -18.63 -6.06
N LYS A 196 -23.50 -17.37 -6.10
CA LYS A 196 -22.19 -16.99 -6.65
C LYS A 196 -21.08 -16.97 -5.61
N HIS A 197 -21.42 -17.02 -4.32
CA HIS A 197 -20.46 -16.96 -3.22
C HIS A 197 -20.03 -18.34 -2.73
N ASN A 198 -18.84 -18.38 -2.11
CA ASN A 198 -18.32 -19.57 -1.47
C ASN A 198 -19.22 -20.02 -0.29
N PRO A 199 -19.47 -21.33 -0.13
CA PRO A 199 -20.30 -21.84 0.94
C PRO A 199 -19.64 -21.61 2.31
N LEU A 200 -20.45 -21.31 3.32
CA LEU A 200 -19.96 -21.21 4.69
C LEU A 200 -19.71 -22.60 5.27
N ILE A 201 -18.50 -22.84 5.76
CA ILE A 201 -18.09 -24.12 6.33
C ILE A 201 -17.88 -23.95 7.83
N GLY A 202 -18.67 -24.68 8.63
CA GLY A 202 -18.66 -24.54 10.09
C GLY A 202 -19.45 -23.32 10.57
N ARG A 203 -18.99 -22.70 11.67
CA ARG A 203 -19.58 -21.47 12.27
C ARG A 203 -21.07 -21.58 12.67
N THR A 204 -21.50 -22.78 13.06
CA THR A 204 -22.91 -23.05 13.39
C THR A 204 -23.36 -22.30 14.64
N GLU A 205 -22.50 -22.17 15.65
CA GLU A 205 -22.83 -21.48 16.90
C GLU A 205 -23.02 -19.98 16.67
N GLU A 206 -22.17 -19.37 15.85
CA GLU A 206 -22.27 -17.96 15.47
C GLU A 206 -23.54 -17.69 14.66
N LEU A 207 -23.86 -18.56 13.69
CA LEU A 207 -25.11 -18.48 12.92
C LEU A 207 -26.35 -18.60 13.81
N ASP A 208 -26.37 -19.59 14.70
CA ASP A 208 -27.48 -19.82 15.62
C ASP A 208 -27.66 -18.63 16.57
N ARG A 209 -26.55 -18.03 17.01
CA ARG A 209 -26.56 -16.80 17.81
C ARG A 209 -27.13 -15.62 17.04
N ILE A 210 -26.76 -15.44 15.77
CA ILE A 210 -27.29 -14.37 14.91
C ILE A 210 -28.81 -14.55 14.70
N MET A 211 -29.25 -15.77 14.38
CA MET A 211 -30.68 -16.08 14.24
C MET A 211 -31.44 -15.85 15.55
N GLN A 212 -30.87 -16.22 16.70
CA GLN A 212 -31.45 -15.96 18.01
C GLN A 212 -31.66 -14.47 18.23
N ILE A 213 -30.67 -13.63 17.90
CA ILE A 213 -30.74 -12.18 18.04
C ILE A 213 -31.83 -11.62 17.12
N LEU A 214 -31.83 -11.96 15.83
CA LEU A 214 -32.81 -11.47 14.85
C LEU A 214 -34.27 -11.85 15.19
N CYS A 215 -34.48 -12.90 15.98
CA CYS A 215 -35.80 -13.33 16.45
C CYS A 215 -36.29 -12.64 17.73
N ARG A 216 -35.44 -11.85 18.41
CA ARG A 216 -35.82 -11.12 19.63
C ARG A 216 -36.87 -10.06 19.32
N ARG A 217 -37.68 -9.72 20.34
CA ARG A 217 -38.62 -8.60 20.27
C ARG A 217 -37.89 -7.25 20.35
N ASP A 218 -36.93 -7.15 21.27
CA ASP A 218 -36.10 -5.97 21.48
C ASP A 218 -34.63 -6.32 21.31
N LYS A 219 -33.83 -5.36 20.83
CA LYS A 219 -32.39 -5.55 20.51
C LYS A 219 -32.17 -6.69 19.53
N ASN A 220 -32.92 -6.65 18.43
CA ASN A 220 -32.95 -7.65 17.38
C ASN A 220 -31.94 -7.40 16.25
N ASN A 221 -30.96 -6.52 16.48
CA ASN A 221 -29.94 -6.16 15.50
C ASN A 221 -28.59 -6.74 15.92
N PRO A 222 -28.07 -7.79 15.28
CA PRO A 222 -26.72 -8.28 15.54
C PRO A 222 -25.66 -7.33 14.97
N ILE A 223 -24.56 -7.17 15.72
CA ILE A 223 -23.31 -6.59 15.20
C ILE A 223 -22.19 -7.61 15.33
N LEU A 224 -21.62 -8.02 14.20
CA LEU A 224 -20.51 -8.95 14.11
C LEU A 224 -19.21 -8.17 14.30
N ILE A 225 -18.49 -8.47 15.38
CA ILE A 225 -17.22 -7.82 15.73
C ILE A 225 -16.11 -8.85 15.60
N GLY A 226 -15.10 -8.55 14.80
CA GLY A 226 -13.94 -9.42 14.61
C GLY A 226 -12.88 -8.75 13.76
N GLU A 227 -11.68 -9.31 13.75
CA GLU A 227 -10.59 -8.79 12.90
C GLU A 227 -10.94 -8.87 11.40
N PRO A 228 -10.27 -8.10 10.52
CA PRO A 228 -10.38 -8.29 9.07
C PRO A 228 -9.95 -9.71 8.66
N GLY A 229 -10.61 -10.29 7.67
CA GLY A 229 -10.27 -11.62 7.13
C GLY A 229 -10.80 -12.83 7.90
N VAL A 230 -11.48 -12.67 9.06
CA VAL A 230 -12.04 -13.81 9.82
C VAL A 230 -13.30 -14.45 9.21
N GLY A 231 -13.83 -13.87 8.13
CA GLY A 231 -15.02 -14.37 7.42
C GLY A 231 -16.35 -13.76 7.87
N LYS A 232 -16.37 -12.52 8.38
CA LYS A 232 -17.60 -11.83 8.81
C LYS A 232 -18.68 -11.80 7.72
N THR A 233 -18.31 -11.39 6.50
CA THR A 233 -19.20 -11.36 5.33
C THR A 233 -19.70 -12.76 4.97
N ALA A 234 -18.83 -13.78 5.02
CA ALA A 234 -19.20 -15.17 4.74
C ALA A 234 -20.27 -15.71 5.70
N ILE A 235 -20.25 -15.27 6.97
CA ILE A 235 -21.29 -15.64 7.96
C ILE A 235 -22.65 -15.08 7.54
N VAL A 236 -22.71 -13.86 7.00
CA VAL A 236 -23.95 -13.26 6.51
C VAL A 236 -24.49 -14.03 5.31
N TYR A 237 -23.64 -14.37 4.34
CA TYR A 237 -24.06 -15.21 3.21
C TYR A 237 -24.54 -16.61 3.66
N GLY A 238 -23.86 -17.23 4.63
CA GLY A 238 -24.29 -18.52 5.19
C GLY A 238 -25.62 -18.43 5.96
N LEU A 239 -25.91 -17.30 6.61
CA LEU A 239 -27.23 -17.05 7.20
C LEU A 239 -28.32 -17.04 6.12
N VAL A 240 -28.10 -16.31 5.02
CA VAL A 240 -29.06 -16.22 3.93
C VAL A 240 -29.25 -17.58 3.25
N GLU A 241 -28.17 -18.35 3.07
CA GLU A 241 -28.24 -19.71 2.54
C GLU A 241 -29.15 -20.61 3.39
N ARG A 242 -29.03 -20.55 4.73
CA ARG A 242 -29.93 -21.26 5.64
C ARG A 242 -31.37 -20.78 5.55
N MET A 243 -31.58 -19.47 5.39
CA MET A 243 -32.93 -18.92 5.23
C MET A 243 -33.61 -19.40 3.94
N ILE A 244 -32.85 -19.50 2.84
CA ILE A 244 -33.33 -20.04 1.56
C ILE A 244 -33.65 -21.54 1.68
N LYS A 245 -32.80 -22.31 2.37
CA LYS A 245 -33.03 -23.74 2.64
C LYS A 245 -34.16 -24.01 3.64
N GLY A 246 -34.69 -22.97 4.30
CA GLY A 246 -35.71 -23.11 5.34
C GLY A 246 -35.19 -23.62 6.68
N GLU A 247 -33.86 -23.64 6.89
CA GLU A 247 -33.19 -24.02 8.13
C GLU A 247 -33.15 -22.87 9.15
N CYS A 248 -34.23 -22.12 9.28
CA CYS A 248 -34.32 -21.00 10.20
C CYS A 248 -35.72 -20.92 10.86
N PRO A 249 -35.86 -20.22 11.99
CA PRO A 249 -37.17 -19.96 12.59
C PRO A 249 -38.17 -19.36 11.59
N LYS A 250 -39.47 -19.67 11.74
CA LYS A 250 -40.54 -19.21 10.82
C LYS A 250 -40.59 -17.69 10.58
N ARG A 251 -40.06 -16.89 11.51
CA ARG A 251 -39.96 -15.42 11.40
C ARG A 251 -38.81 -14.92 10.51
N LEU A 252 -37.88 -15.80 10.17
CA LEU A 252 -36.75 -15.53 9.27
C LEU A 252 -36.97 -16.17 7.89
N CYS A 253 -37.81 -17.21 7.81
CA CYS A 253 -38.19 -17.79 6.52
C CYS A 253 -38.85 -16.73 5.62
N GLY A 254 -38.34 -16.58 4.40
CA GLY A 254 -38.88 -15.63 3.42
C GLY A 254 -38.52 -14.16 3.69
N CYS A 255 -37.63 -13.86 4.64
CA CYS A 255 -37.07 -12.52 4.75
C CYS A 255 -36.08 -12.25 3.61
N LYS A 256 -36.10 -11.02 3.10
CA LYS A 256 -35.12 -10.52 2.14
C LYS A 256 -34.01 -9.77 2.86
N VAL A 257 -32.78 -10.07 2.50
CA VAL A 257 -31.57 -9.45 3.04
C VAL A 257 -30.97 -8.56 1.96
N TYR A 258 -30.88 -7.27 2.24
CA TYR A 258 -30.35 -6.26 1.33
C TYR A 258 -29.05 -5.71 1.88
N MET A 259 -27.96 -5.83 1.13
CA MET A 259 -26.69 -5.19 1.44
C MET A 259 -26.72 -3.75 0.95
N MET A 260 -26.44 -2.79 1.83
CA MET A 260 -26.21 -1.41 1.41
C MET A 260 -24.86 -1.30 0.72
N ASP A 261 -24.84 -0.80 -0.52
CA ASP A 261 -23.59 -0.46 -1.20
C ASP A 261 -23.18 0.98 -0.85
N MET A 262 -22.21 1.08 0.06
CA MET A 262 -21.64 2.36 0.46
C MET A 262 -21.01 3.12 -0.72
N GLY A 263 -20.49 2.41 -1.72
CA GLY A 263 -19.95 3.00 -2.95
C GLY A 263 -21.02 3.77 -3.71
N SER A 264 -22.13 3.11 -4.05
CA SER A 264 -23.28 3.76 -4.69
C SER A 264 -23.92 4.87 -3.84
N MET A 265 -23.86 4.76 -2.51
CA MET A 265 -24.38 5.83 -1.64
C MET A 265 -23.52 7.09 -1.68
N ILE A 266 -22.20 6.95 -1.78
CA ILE A 266 -21.24 8.06 -1.83
C ILE A 266 -21.04 8.56 -3.27
N ALA A 267 -21.22 7.70 -4.28
CA ALA A 267 -21.07 8.05 -5.68
C ALA A 267 -22.05 9.17 -6.07
N GLY A 268 -21.51 10.25 -6.62
CA GLY A 268 -22.29 11.43 -7.02
C GLY A 268 -22.86 12.25 -5.86
N THR A 269 -22.47 12.01 -4.60
CA THR A 269 -22.84 12.91 -3.49
C THR A 269 -21.74 13.93 -3.25
N GLN A 270 -21.94 15.18 -3.64
CA GLN A 270 -21.03 16.28 -3.31
C GLN A 270 -21.35 16.88 -1.93
N TYR A 271 -22.58 16.72 -1.46
CA TYR A 271 -23.07 17.27 -0.20
C TYR A 271 -23.63 16.18 0.72
N ARG A 272 -23.36 16.32 2.03
CA ARG A 272 -23.88 15.42 3.09
C ARG A 272 -25.39 15.17 3.00
N GLY A 273 -26.17 16.19 2.62
CA GLY A 273 -27.63 16.08 2.52
C GLY A 273 -28.11 15.08 1.46
N GLU A 274 -27.36 14.88 0.38
CA GLU A 274 -27.72 13.92 -0.69
C GLU A 274 -27.57 12.48 -0.23
N PHE A 275 -26.49 12.20 0.52
CA PHE A 275 -26.30 10.90 1.17
C PHE A 275 -27.44 10.61 2.15
N GLU A 276 -27.83 11.60 2.97
CA GLU A 276 -28.94 11.46 3.91
C GLU A 276 -30.28 11.18 3.18
N LYS A 277 -30.54 11.84 2.05
CA LYS A 277 -31.71 11.56 1.19
C LYS A 277 -31.69 10.12 0.65
N LYS A 278 -30.56 9.66 0.11
CA LYS A 278 -30.40 8.29 -0.41
C LYS A 278 -30.58 7.24 0.70
N LEU A 279 -30.02 7.48 1.89
CA LEU A 279 -30.19 6.59 3.03
C LEU A 279 -31.66 6.51 3.45
N LYS A 280 -32.35 7.65 3.54
CA LYS A 280 -33.78 7.70 3.86
C LYS A 280 -34.62 6.94 2.83
N LEU A 281 -34.30 7.09 1.54
CA LEU A 281 -34.96 6.39 0.44
C LEU A 281 -34.85 4.86 0.59
N VAL A 282 -33.67 4.34 0.93
CA VAL A 282 -33.46 2.90 1.19
C VAL A 282 -34.23 2.42 2.40
N LEU A 283 -34.19 3.16 3.51
CA LEU A 283 -34.85 2.76 4.75
C LEU A 283 -36.38 2.77 4.61
N GLU A 284 -36.97 3.79 3.99
CA GLU A 284 -38.41 3.82 3.73
C GLU A 284 -38.84 2.75 2.71
N GLY A 285 -38.03 2.50 1.68
CA GLY A 285 -38.27 1.42 0.72
C GLY A 285 -38.30 0.05 1.39
N ALA A 286 -37.30 -0.24 2.23
CA ALA A 286 -37.21 -1.49 2.99
C ALA A 286 -38.32 -1.64 4.03
N ARG A 287 -38.77 -0.53 4.64
CA ARG A 287 -39.91 -0.49 5.56
C ARG A 287 -41.22 -0.86 4.86
N LYS A 288 -41.47 -0.29 3.68
CA LYS A 288 -42.69 -0.54 2.88
C LYS A 288 -42.77 -1.98 2.38
N GLU A 289 -41.64 -2.59 2.01
CA GLU A 289 -41.62 -3.99 1.57
C GLU A 289 -41.92 -4.96 2.73
N GLY A 290 -41.48 -4.62 3.93
CA GLY A 290 -41.74 -5.39 5.14
C GLY A 290 -40.96 -6.71 5.18
N ASN A 291 -40.74 -7.24 6.39
CA ASN A 291 -39.98 -8.48 6.62
C ASN A 291 -38.56 -8.46 6.00
N THR A 292 -37.91 -7.29 5.98
CA THR A 292 -36.58 -7.07 5.42
C THR A 292 -35.50 -7.07 6.49
N ILE A 293 -34.27 -7.37 6.08
CA ILE A 293 -33.05 -7.24 6.87
C ILE A 293 -32.07 -6.39 6.06
N ILE A 294 -31.55 -5.32 6.64
CA ILE A 294 -30.50 -4.50 6.04
C ILE A 294 -29.14 -4.96 6.57
N TYR A 295 -28.27 -5.39 5.66
CA TYR A 295 -26.88 -5.69 5.94
C TYR A 295 -26.01 -4.47 5.60
N ILE A 296 -25.21 -4.03 6.57
CA ILE A 296 -24.27 -2.91 6.41
C ILE A 296 -22.87 -3.46 6.71
N ASP A 297 -22.05 -3.58 5.66
CA ASP A 297 -20.63 -3.86 5.87
C ASP A 297 -19.94 -2.63 6.43
N GLU A 298 -18.97 -2.83 7.31
CA GLU A 298 -18.20 -1.73 7.94
C GLU A 298 -19.11 -0.62 8.52
N ILE A 299 -20.08 -1.00 9.35
CA ILE A 299 -21.12 -0.10 9.89
C ILE A 299 -20.56 1.11 10.64
N HIS A 300 -19.31 1.05 11.11
CA HIS A 300 -18.64 2.20 11.74
C HIS A 300 -18.47 3.39 10.78
N SER A 301 -18.39 3.15 9.47
CA SER A 301 -18.21 4.16 8.42
C SER A 301 -19.34 5.21 8.40
N ILE A 302 -20.57 4.78 8.68
CA ILE A 302 -21.77 5.63 8.75
C ILE A 302 -22.08 6.12 10.16
N MET A 303 -21.38 5.58 11.17
CA MET A 303 -21.64 5.85 12.59
C MET A 303 -20.61 6.81 13.22
N GLY A 304 -19.83 7.52 12.39
CA GLY A 304 -18.72 8.38 12.80
C GLY A 304 -19.10 9.42 13.85
N ALA A 305 -18.96 9.05 15.13
CA ALA A 305 -19.21 9.88 16.29
C ALA A 305 -18.48 11.23 16.16
N GLY A 306 -19.25 12.31 16.12
CA GLY A 306 -18.75 13.65 15.80
C GLY A 306 -17.43 14.05 16.46
N LYS A 307 -16.60 14.72 15.62
CA LYS A 307 -15.32 15.41 15.86
C LYS A 307 -14.05 14.56 15.67
N ILE A 308 -13.33 14.79 14.58
CA ILE A 308 -12.20 15.74 14.40
C ILE A 308 -11.74 15.55 12.95
N SER A 309 -11.65 16.63 12.16
CA SER A 309 -11.41 16.70 10.70
C SER A 309 -12.66 16.58 9.81
N ASP A 310 -12.63 17.37 8.74
CA ASP A 310 -13.72 17.97 7.97
C ASP A 310 -14.51 17.00 7.05
N GLY A 311 -14.65 15.72 7.41
CA GLY A 311 -15.10 14.71 6.43
C GLY A 311 -15.76 13.41 6.92
N SER A 312 -16.14 13.24 8.19
CA SER A 312 -16.89 12.03 8.61
C SER A 312 -18.41 12.21 8.49
N LEU A 313 -19.03 11.35 7.68
CA LEU A 313 -20.49 11.27 7.49
C LEU A 313 -21.13 10.62 8.73
N ASP A 314 -21.83 11.41 9.55
CA ASP A 314 -22.53 10.91 10.74
C ASP A 314 -24.02 10.68 10.44
N ALA A 315 -24.38 9.46 10.04
CA ALA A 315 -25.73 9.02 9.74
C ALA A 315 -26.45 8.41 10.97
N SER A 316 -25.78 8.41 12.12
CA SER A 316 -26.21 7.72 13.33
C SER A 316 -27.59 8.20 13.82
N ASN A 317 -27.89 9.50 13.68
CA ASN A 317 -29.18 10.07 14.05
C ASN A 317 -30.34 9.60 13.16
N MET A 318 -30.07 9.32 11.89
CA MET A 318 -31.10 8.87 10.94
C MET A 318 -31.52 7.42 11.16
N LEU A 319 -30.60 6.57 11.63
CA LEU A 319 -30.89 5.17 11.91
C LEU A 319 -31.70 4.95 13.19
N LYS A 320 -31.61 5.87 14.17
CA LYS A 320 -32.31 5.77 15.46
C LYS A 320 -33.81 5.45 15.34
N PRO A 321 -34.63 6.18 14.56
CA PRO A 321 -36.07 5.88 14.45
C PRO A 321 -36.34 4.47 13.93
N TYR A 322 -35.57 3.98 12.94
CA TYR A 322 -35.75 2.65 12.37
C TYR A 322 -35.30 1.53 13.31
N LEU A 323 -34.23 1.78 14.08
CA LEU A 323 -33.75 0.88 15.14
C LEU A 323 -34.69 0.84 16.35
N GLU A 324 -35.50 1.88 16.57
CA GLU A 324 -36.49 1.95 17.66
C GLU A 324 -37.86 1.38 17.26
N GLY A 325 -38.28 1.62 16.02
CA GLY A 325 -39.56 1.11 15.50
C GLY A 325 -39.59 -0.41 15.37
N GLY A 326 -38.45 -1.05 15.07
CA GLY A 326 -38.35 -2.50 14.92
C GLY A 326 -38.97 -3.05 13.63
N ASP A 327 -39.46 -2.16 12.75
CA ASP A 327 -40.01 -2.49 11.42
C ASP A 327 -38.94 -3.06 10.48
N ILE A 328 -37.67 -2.68 10.70
CA ILE A 328 -36.50 -3.11 9.92
C ILE A 328 -35.50 -3.75 10.89
N ARG A 329 -34.91 -4.88 10.49
CA ARG A 329 -33.79 -5.52 11.20
C ARG A 329 -32.47 -5.17 10.53
N PHE A 330 -31.42 -5.03 11.32
CA PHE A 330 -30.08 -4.69 10.83
C PHE A 330 -29.05 -5.75 11.20
N ILE A 331 -28.16 -6.06 10.27
CA ILE A 331 -26.93 -6.81 10.52
C ILE A 331 -25.77 -5.86 10.20
N GLY A 332 -24.91 -5.58 11.17
CA GLY A 332 -23.71 -4.77 10.96
C GLY A 332 -22.44 -5.59 11.15
N THR A 333 -21.38 -5.30 10.41
CA THR A 333 -20.04 -5.84 10.64
C THR A 333 -19.07 -4.70 10.98
N THR A 334 -18.10 -4.98 11.85
CA THR A 334 -17.05 -4.01 12.19
C THR A 334 -15.84 -4.72 12.80
N THR A 335 -14.73 -4.00 12.99
CA THR A 335 -13.57 -4.48 13.76
C THR A 335 -13.66 -4.06 15.23
N TYR A 336 -12.85 -4.70 16.09
CA TYR A 336 -12.76 -4.31 17.50
C TYR A 336 -12.25 -2.87 17.68
N GLU A 337 -11.26 -2.48 16.87
CA GLU A 337 -10.68 -1.13 16.90
C GLU A 337 -11.73 -0.07 16.55
N GLU A 338 -12.45 -0.26 15.45
CA GLU A 338 -13.46 0.68 14.97
C GLU A 338 -14.69 0.73 15.87
N TYR A 339 -15.11 -0.43 16.40
CA TYR A 339 -16.21 -0.48 17.36
C TYR A 339 -15.90 0.39 18.59
N ASN A 340 -14.71 0.24 19.17
CA ASN A 340 -14.30 1.01 20.35
C ASN A 340 -14.14 2.50 20.03
N LYS A 341 -13.61 2.83 18.84
CA LYS A 341 -13.35 4.22 18.43
C LYS A 341 -14.62 4.98 18.07
N HIS A 342 -15.53 4.37 17.32
CA HIS A 342 -16.67 5.09 16.70
C HIS A 342 -18.03 4.73 17.30
N MET A 343 -18.21 3.53 17.85
CA MET A 343 -19.52 3.05 18.30
C MET A 343 -19.68 2.99 19.82
N ALA A 344 -18.63 2.63 20.57
CA ALA A 344 -18.72 2.43 22.02
C ALA A 344 -19.16 3.69 22.78
N GLY A 345 -18.80 4.89 22.31
CA GLY A 345 -19.22 6.17 22.90
C GLY A 345 -20.70 6.51 22.69
N SER A 346 -21.35 5.92 21.69
CA SER A 346 -22.70 6.30 21.23
C SER A 346 -23.80 5.44 21.88
N VAL A 347 -24.05 5.64 23.17
CA VAL A 347 -24.98 4.84 24.01
C VAL A 347 -26.37 4.64 23.37
N GLY A 348 -26.87 5.63 22.63
CA GLY A 348 -28.21 5.60 22.02
C GLY A 348 -28.42 4.49 20.98
N ILE A 349 -27.38 4.13 20.22
CA ILE A 349 -27.43 3.13 19.15
C ILE A 349 -26.85 1.80 19.62
N THR A 350 -25.76 1.84 20.37
CA THR A 350 -25.10 0.64 20.90
C THR A 350 -26.05 -0.21 21.75
N ARG A 351 -27.00 0.41 22.46
CA ARG A 351 -28.05 -0.31 23.20
C ARG A 351 -29.06 -1.09 22.34
N ARG A 352 -29.11 -0.85 21.02
CA ARG A 352 -30.02 -1.47 20.04
C ARG A 352 -29.35 -2.61 19.28
N PHE A 353 -28.02 -2.61 19.24
CA PHE A 353 -27.26 -3.72 18.70
C PHE A 353 -26.91 -4.73 19.79
N GLN A 354 -26.80 -5.99 19.41
CA GLN A 354 -26.29 -7.07 20.24
C GLN A 354 -25.00 -7.57 19.62
N GLN A 355 -23.91 -7.51 20.39
CA GLN A 355 -22.59 -7.95 19.94
C GLN A 355 -22.55 -9.47 19.73
N VAL A 356 -21.91 -9.87 18.64
CA VAL A 356 -21.52 -11.24 18.31
C VAL A 356 -20.03 -11.22 17.98
N ASP A 357 -19.22 -11.78 18.87
CA ASP A 357 -17.78 -11.87 18.69
C ASP A 357 -17.43 -12.98 17.68
N ILE A 358 -16.69 -12.62 16.64
CA ILE A 358 -16.22 -13.53 15.59
C ILE A 358 -14.71 -13.70 15.77
N ALA A 359 -14.33 -14.79 16.43
CA ALA A 359 -12.93 -15.14 16.64
C ALA A 359 -12.28 -15.69 15.36
N GLU A 360 -10.96 -15.54 15.23
CA GLU A 360 -10.17 -16.25 14.22
C GLU A 360 -10.38 -17.77 14.36
N PRO A 361 -10.65 -18.52 13.26
CA PRO A 361 -10.80 -19.96 13.34
C PRO A 361 -9.48 -20.64 13.70
N SER A 362 -9.56 -21.79 14.36
CA SER A 362 -8.38 -22.59 14.66
C SER A 362 -7.70 -23.10 13.38
N VAL A 363 -6.43 -23.52 13.48
CA VAL A 363 -5.70 -24.14 12.36
C VAL A 363 -6.48 -25.34 11.81
N GLU A 364 -7.02 -26.18 12.69
CA GLU A 364 -7.79 -27.38 12.31
C GLU A 364 -9.14 -27.02 11.65
N ASP A 365 -9.82 -25.99 12.12
CA ASP A 365 -11.07 -25.54 11.50
C ASP A 365 -10.80 -24.85 10.15
N THR A 366 -9.69 -24.13 10.03
CA THR A 366 -9.25 -23.54 8.76
C THR A 366 -8.95 -24.62 7.73
N ILE A 367 -8.32 -25.73 8.12
CA ILE A 367 -8.11 -26.88 7.22
C ILE A 367 -9.46 -27.40 6.71
N LYS A 368 -10.48 -27.54 7.57
CA LYS A 368 -11.83 -27.97 7.15
C LYS A 368 -12.46 -26.96 6.18
N ILE A 369 -12.32 -25.66 6.45
CA ILE A 369 -12.80 -24.59 5.56
C ILE A 369 -12.12 -24.73 4.19
N MET A 370 -10.79 -24.83 4.15
CA MET A 370 -10.04 -24.97 2.90
C MET A 370 -10.39 -26.26 2.14
N LEU A 371 -10.64 -27.37 2.84
CA LEU A 371 -11.08 -28.62 2.21
C LEU A 371 -12.47 -28.50 1.57
N GLY A 372 -13.38 -27.72 2.15
CA GLY A 372 -14.70 -27.48 1.55
C GLY A 372 -14.64 -26.50 0.37
N LEU A 373 -13.71 -25.53 0.39
CA LEU A 373 -13.50 -24.59 -0.72
C LEU A 373 -12.68 -25.17 -1.88
N LYS A 374 -11.92 -26.26 -1.62
CA LYS A 374 -11.01 -26.91 -2.55
C LYS A 374 -11.61 -27.10 -3.96
N GLN A 375 -12.82 -27.65 -4.06
CA GLN A 375 -13.42 -27.96 -5.36
C GLN A 375 -13.70 -26.71 -6.20
N GLY A 376 -14.02 -25.59 -5.55
CA GLY A 376 -14.22 -24.30 -6.21
C GLY A 376 -12.93 -23.81 -6.85
N TYR A 377 -11.83 -23.81 -6.09
CA TYR A 377 -10.51 -23.39 -6.59
C TYR A 377 -9.93 -24.34 -7.64
N GLU A 378 -10.11 -25.65 -7.49
CA GLU A 378 -9.70 -26.64 -8.50
C GLU A 378 -10.39 -26.38 -9.85
N LYS A 379 -11.70 -26.10 -9.83
CA LYS A 379 -12.47 -25.80 -11.02
C LYS A 379 -12.11 -24.45 -11.63
N TYR A 380 -11.93 -23.43 -10.79
CA TYR A 380 -11.64 -22.06 -11.23
C TYR A 380 -10.27 -21.97 -11.92
N HIS A 381 -9.22 -22.51 -11.30
CA HIS A 381 -7.84 -22.45 -11.82
C HIS A 381 -7.47 -23.62 -12.74
N GLY A 382 -8.33 -24.63 -12.88
CA GLY A 382 -8.01 -25.84 -13.66
C GLY A 382 -6.87 -26.68 -13.07
N ILE A 383 -6.72 -26.68 -11.74
CA ILE A 383 -5.66 -27.38 -11.01
C ILE A 383 -6.21 -28.52 -10.15
N VAL A 384 -5.33 -29.42 -9.73
CA VAL A 384 -5.64 -30.45 -8.73
C VAL A 384 -4.85 -30.17 -7.45
N ILE A 385 -5.57 -30.06 -6.33
CA ILE A 385 -5.03 -29.76 -5.01
C ILE A 385 -5.14 -31.02 -4.15
N LYS A 386 -4.03 -31.58 -3.68
CA LYS A 386 -4.09 -32.71 -2.74
C LYS A 386 -4.38 -32.22 -1.31
N ASN A 387 -5.02 -33.06 -0.50
CA ASN A 387 -5.44 -32.69 0.86
C ASN A 387 -4.23 -32.42 1.79
N ASP A 388 -3.11 -33.11 1.59
CA ASP A 388 -1.86 -32.90 2.32
C ASP A 388 -1.22 -31.53 2.02
N ILE A 389 -1.48 -30.97 0.84
CA ILE A 389 -1.02 -29.63 0.46
C ILE A 389 -1.83 -28.55 1.18
N ILE A 390 -3.13 -28.76 1.37
CA ILE A 390 -3.97 -27.83 2.15
C ILE A 390 -3.52 -27.81 3.60
N ASP A 391 -3.33 -28.97 4.24
CA ASP A 391 -2.82 -29.05 5.61
C ASP A 391 -1.47 -28.33 5.74
N TYR A 392 -0.55 -28.61 4.81
CA TYR A 392 0.76 -27.96 4.78
C TYR A 392 0.65 -26.44 4.62
N ALA A 393 -0.15 -25.96 3.66
CA ALA A 393 -0.31 -24.53 3.38
C ALA A 393 -0.87 -23.78 4.60
N VAL A 394 -1.92 -24.31 5.25
CA VAL A 394 -2.51 -23.68 6.43
C VAL A 394 -1.50 -23.63 7.58
N ARG A 395 -0.79 -24.72 7.87
CA ARG A 395 0.23 -24.75 8.92
C ARG A 395 1.40 -23.79 8.63
N ALA A 396 1.86 -23.73 7.38
CA ALA A 396 2.89 -22.81 6.95
C ALA A 396 2.43 -21.34 7.10
N CYS A 397 1.19 -21.02 6.72
CA CYS A 397 0.61 -19.69 6.91
C CYS A 397 0.54 -19.30 8.39
N ALA A 398 0.20 -20.24 9.27
CA ALA A 398 0.14 -19.99 10.71
C ALA A 398 1.51 -19.57 11.28
N GLN A 399 2.58 -20.18 10.77
CA GLN A 399 3.94 -19.94 11.23
C GLN A 399 4.57 -18.68 10.62
N HIS A 400 4.28 -18.38 9.35
CA HIS A 400 5.02 -17.38 8.59
C HIS A 400 4.23 -16.08 8.31
N ILE A 401 2.92 -16.06 8.55
CA ILE A 401 2.05 -14.90 8.29
C ILE A 401 1.23 -14.57 9.56
N PRO A 402 1.85 -14.01 10.61
CA PRO A 402 1.17 -13.70 11.88
C PRO A 402 0.35 -12.41 11.85
N ASP A 403 0.62 -11.52 10.90
CA ASP A 403 -0.01 -10.21 10.74
C ASP A 403 -1.41 -10.29 10.11
N ARG A 404 -1.69 -11.35 9.36
CA ARG A 404 -3.02 -11.65 8.79
C ARG A 404 -3.75 -12.73 9.58
N ARG A 405 -5.06 -12.81 9.40
CA ARG A 405 -5.95 -13.75 10.10
C ARG A 405 -6.45 -14.85 9.18
N PHE A 406 -6.76 -16.01 9.76
CA PHE A 406 -7.50 -17.07 9.07
C PHE A 406 -9.00 -16.76 8.98
N PRO A 407 -9.71 -17.31 7.97
CA PRO A 407 -9.20 -18.17 6.89
C PRO A 407 -8.57 -17.41 5.70
N ASP A 408 -8.74 -16.10 5.64
CA ASP A 408 -8.32 -15.21 4.54
C ASP A 408 -6.88 -15.45 4.06
N LYS A 409 -5.89 -15.44 4.96
CA LYS A 409 -4.50 -15.68 4.56
C LYS A 409 -4.23 -17.05 3.92
N ALA A 410 -4.99 -18.09 4.28
CA ALA A 410 -4.84 -19.42 3.67
C ALA A 410 -5.51 -19.47 2.29
N ILE A 411 -6.64 -18.78 2.15
CA ILE A 411 -7.37 -18.65 0.90
C ILE A 411 -6.48 -17.96 -0.14
N ASP A 412 -5.91 -16.81 0.19
CA ASP A 412 -5.03 -16.04 -0.69
C ASP A 412 -3.83 -16.85 -1.18
N ILE A 413 -3.18 -17.62 -0.29
CA ILE A 413 -2.02 -18.42 -0.66
C ILE A 413 -2.37 -19.51 -1.66
N ILE A 414 -3.51 -20.18 -1.48
CA ILE A 414 -3.97 -21.21 -2.42
C ILE A 414 -4.43 -20.58 -3.74
N ASP A 415 -5.12 -19.44 -3.68
CA ASP A 415 -5.63 -18.73 -4.84
C ASP A 415 -4.49 -18.20 -5.72
N GLU A 416 -3.51 -17.51 -5.12
CA GLU A 416 -2.33 -16.99 -5.84
C GLU A 416 -1.44 -18.12 -6.37
N ALA A 417 -1.35 -19.24 -5.65
CA ALA A 417 -0.66 -20.42 -6.17
C ALA A 417 -1.39 -21.08 -7.36
N GLY A 418 -2.72 -21.00 -7.39
CA GLY A 418 -3.52 -21.41 -8.55
C GLY A 418 -3.29 -20.50 -9.75
N ALA A 419 -3.40 -19.19 -9.55
CA ALA A 419 -3.14 -18.19 -10.59
C ALA A 419 -1.71 -18.28 -11.14
N TYR A 420 -0.73 -18.57 -10.27
CA TYR A 420 0.66 -18.77 -10.70
C TYR A 420 0.82 -19.96 -11.65
N LEU A 421 0.14 -21.08 -11.37
CA LEU A 421 0.13 -22.27 -12.23
C LEU A 421 -0.59 -22.02 -13.55
N GLU A 422 -1.66 -21.22 -13.54
CA GLU A 422 -2.35 -20.81 -14.75
C GLU A 422 -1.43 -19.99 -15.68
N LEU A 423 -0.65 -19.07 -15.13
CA LEU A 423 0.32 -18.27 -15.87
C LEU A 423 1.56 -19.07 -16.32
N HIS A 424 1.91 -20.15 -15.61
CA HIS A 424 3.12 -20.96 -15.88
C HIS A 424 2.76 -22.44 -16.06
N PRO A 425 2.00 -22.80 -17.10
CA PRO A 425 1.57 -24.17 -17.32
C PRO A 425 2.76 -25.10 -17.51
N LYS A 426 2.87 -26.13 -16.67
CA LYS A 426 3.83 -27.23 -16.91
C LYS A 426 3.38 -27.99 -18.17
N ASN A 427 4.30 -28.63 -18.89
CA ASN A 427 4.07 -29.48 -20.09
C ASN A 427 3.15 -30.72 -19.86
N ARG A 428 2.32 -30.74 -18.82
CA ARG A 428 1.35 -31.79 -18.48
C ARG A 428 -0.07 -31.26 -18.68
N GLN A 429 -0.97 -32.10 -19.16
CA GLN A 429 -2.40 -31.80 -19.31
C GLN A 429 -3.11 -31.44 -17.99
N THR A 430 -2.59 -31.90 -16.84
CA THR A 430 -3.16 -31.60 -15.52
C THR A 430 -2.10 -30.99 -14.63
N GLN A 431 -2.41 -29.80 -14.10
CA GLN A 431 -1.53 -29.08 -13.19
C GLN A 431 -1.83 -29.50 -11.75
N TYR A 432 -0.78 -29.80 -10.99
CA TYR A 432 -0.88 -30.17 -9.58
C TYR A 432 -0.24 -29.09 -8.73
N LEU A 433 -0.95 -28.66 -7.69
CA LEU A 433 -0.38 -27.79 -6.68
C LEU A 433 0.59 -28.60 -5.81
N ASP A 434 1.83 -28.14 -5.72
CA ASP A 434 2.90 -28.76 -4.92
C ASP A 434 3.37 -27.82 -3.81
N LYS A 435 4.07 -28.38 -2.80
CA LYS A 435 4.59 -27.59 -1.67
C LYS A 435 5.60 -26.54 -2.12
N ALA A 436 6.32 -26.79 -3.21
CA ALA A 436 7.34 -25.88 -3.72
C ALA A 436 6.73 -24.58 -4.27
N ILE A 437 5.59 -24.68 -4.94
CA ILE A 437 4.83 -23.51 -5.42
C ILE A 437 4.25 -22.74 -4.24
N VAL A 438 3.64 -23.42 -3.26
CA VAL A 438 3.12 -22.77 -2.04
C VAL A 438 4.24 -21.96 -1.35
N ASN A 439 5.41 -22.57 -1.15
CA ASN A 439 6.55 -21.86 -0.55
C ASN A 439 7.02 -20.69 -1.41
N MET A 440 7.04 -20.82 -2.73
CA MET A 440 7.44 -19.74 -3.64
C MET A 440 6.49 -18.54 -3.53
N VAL A 441 5.18 -18.80 -3.52
CA VAL A 441 4.15 -17.75 -3.38
C VAL A 441 4.22 -17.09 -2.01
N MET A 442 4.33 -17.88 -0.95
CA MET A 442 4.57 -17.36 0.40
C MET A 442 5.81 -16.47 0.47
N SER A 443 6.91 -16.87 -0.17
CA SER A 443 8.14 -16.07 -0.19
C SER A 443 7.93 -14.71 -0.85
N LYS A 444 7.19 -14.68 -1.97
CA LYS A 444 6.85 -13.44 -2.68
C LYS A 444 5.96 -12.52 -1.83
N LEU A 445 4.91 -13.05 -1.24
CA LEU A 445 3.96 -12.29 -0.43
C LEU A 445 4.58 -11.79 0.87
N CYS A 446 5.30 -12.65 1.58
CA CYS A 446 5.92 -12.31 2.86
C CYS A 446 7.20 -11.48 2.70
N LYS A 447 7.70 -11.28 1.47
CA LYS A 447 9.04 -10.71 1.20
C LYS A 447 10.15 -11.42 1.98
N ILE A 448 9.95 -12.71 2.22
CA ILE A 448 10.93 -13.57 2.86
C ILE A 448 11.67 -14.24 1.72
N ASP A 449 12.99 -14.12 1.68
CA ASP A 449 13.79 -14.75 0.64
C ASP A 449 13.43 -16.24 0.54
N ALA A 450 13.07 -16.67 -0.67
CA ALA A 450 12.61 -18.04 -0.92
C ALA A 450 13.66 -19.09 -0.55
N GLU A 451 14.93 -18.69 -0.42
CA GLU A 451 16.00 -19.53 0.13
C GLU A 451 15.83 -19.80 1.62
N VAL A 452 15.39 -18.83 2.42
CA VAL A 452 15.16 -18.99 3.87
C VAL A 452 13.98 -19.94 4.14
N MET A 453 12.95 -19.92 3.29
CA MET A 453 11.82 -20.86 3.35
C MET A 453 12.15 -22.23 2.74
N LYS A 454 13.19 -22.33 1.91
CA LYS A 454 13.57 -23.58 1.23
C LYS A 454 14.42 -24.51 2.08
N THR A 455 14.95 -24.09 3.22
CA THR A 455 16.04 -24.84 3.84
C THR A 455 15.72 -25.37 5.23
N GLU A 456 15.35 -26.66 5.25
CA GLU A 456 15.93 -27.66 6.16
C GLU A 456 17.46 -27.87 5.90
N ASP A 457 18.03 -27.10 4.96
CA ASP A 457 19.39 -27.19 4.48
C ASP A 457 20.36 -26.45 5.43
N ASN A 458 20.74 -27.15 6.50
CA ASN A 458 21.76 -26.72 7.47
C ASN A 458 23.14 -26.39 6.84
N SER A 459 23.33 -26.72 5.56
CA SER A 459 24.55 -26.47 4.79
C SER A 459 24.92 -24.99 4.68
N LEU A 460 23.93 -24.10 4.50
CA LEU A 460 24.15 -22.64 4.45
C LEU A 460 24.57 -22.07 5.80
N LEU A 461 23.97 -22.56 6.89
CA LEU A 461 24.32 -22.17 8.26
C LEU A 461 25.72 -22.67 8.65
N ALA A 462 26.10 -23.88 8.23
CA ALA A 462 27.42 -24.45 8.50
C ALA A 462 28.55 -23.64 7.87
N THR A 463 28.28 -23.00 6.73
CA THR A 463 29.25 -22.22 5.96
C THR A 463 29.15 -20.70 6.21
N LEU A 464 28.32 -20.26 7.16
CA LEU A 464 28.10 -18.83 7.46
C LEU A 464 29.38 -18.13 7.96
N LYS A 465 30.09 -18.72 8.94
CA LYS A 465 31.35 -18.18 9.49
C LYS A 465 32.41 -17.91 8.42
N PRO A 466 32.82 -18.87 7.58
CA PRO A 466 33.84 -18.61 6.56
C PRO A 466 33.40 -17.56 5.54
N ARG A 467 32.11 -17.50 5.17
CA ARG A 467 31.60 -16.45 4.27
C ARG A 467 31.70 -15.07 4.92
N MET A 468 31.30 -14.91 6.18
CA MET A 468 31.45 -13.64 6.89
C MET A 468 32.93 -13.21 7.04
N LEU A 469 33.84 -14.14 7.36
CA LEU A 469 35.28 -13.86 7.47
C LEU A 469 35.94 -13.46 6.14
N SER A 470 35.34 -13.81 5.01
CA SER A 470 35.83 -13.34 3.70
C SER A 470 35.62 -11.83 3.50
N ARG A 471 34.66 -11.22 4.23
CA ARG A 471 34.30 -9.80 4.12
C ARG A 471 34.78 -8.97 5.30
N VAL A 472 34.83 -9.57 6.49
CA VAL A 472 35.22 -8.95 7.77
C VAL A 472 36.62 -9.41 8.16
N PHE A 473 37.53 -8.47 8.35
CA PHE A 473 38.94 -8.76 8.64
C PHE A 473 39.29 -8.48 10.10
N GLY A 474 40.07 -9.37 10.72
CA GLY A 474 40.68 -9.15 12.04
C GLY A 474 39.72 -9.21 13.23
N GLN A 475 38.51 -9.75 13.04
CA GLN A 475 37.46 -9.84 14.07
C GLN A 475 36.90 -11.27 14.17
N ASP A 476 37.78 -12.26 14.06
CA ASP A 476 37.43 -13.67 13.89
C ASP A 476 36.65 -14.25 15.08
N GLU A 477 37.02 -13.86 16.30
CA GLU A 477 36.32 -14.24 17.53
C GLU A 477 34.92 -13.64 17.58
N ALA A 478 34.80 -12.34 17.25
CA ALA A 478 33.52 -11.65 17.23
C ALA A 478 32.55 -12.27 16.20
N VAL A 479 33.03 -12.54 14.99
CA VAL A 479 32.24 -13.24 13.95
C VAL A 479 31.87 -14.64 14.42
N GLY A 480 32.76 -15.35 15.12
CA GLY A 480 32.47 -16.65 15.72
C GLY A 480 31.27 -16.60 16.67
N GLN A 481 31.29 -15.68 17.63
CA GLN A 481 30.22 -15.52 18.63
C GLN A 481 28.88 -15.13 18.00
N VAL A 482 28.89 -14.25 16.99
CA VAL A 482 27.69 -13.85 16.25
C VAL A 482 27.07 -15.04 15.53
N VAL A 483 27.89 -15.81 14.81
CA VAL A 483 27.43 -16.99 14.06
C VAL A 483 26.90 -18.05 15.02
N GLU A 484 27.57 -18.30 16.14
CA GLU A 484 27.15 -19.26 17.14
C GLU A 484 25.78 -18.89 17.74
N ALA A 485 25.55 -17.62 18.08
CA ALA A 485 24.26 -17.15 18.58
C ALA A 485 23.11 -17.37 17.57
N VAL A 486 23.35 -17.08 16.28
CA VAL A 486 22.37 -17.31 15.22
C VAL A 486 22.11 -18.81 15.01
N GLN A 487 23.16 -19.64 15.05
CA GLN A 487 23.05 -21.09 14.92
C GLN A 487 22.28 -21.73 16.08
N MET A 488 22.52 -21.30 17.33
CA MET A 488 21.77 -21.77 18.50
C MET A 488 20.27 -21.53 18.34
N SER A 489 19.90 -20.35 17.86
CA SER A 489 18.51 -20.00 17.62
C SER A 489 17.86 -20.85 16.53
N LYS A 490 18.54 -20.99 15.38
CA LYS A 490 18.07 -21.82 14.27
C LYS A 490 18.00 -23.31 14.61
N ALA A 491 18.81 -23.77 15.56
CA ALA A 491 18.73 -25.13 16.10
C ALA A 491 17.56 -25.35 17.07
N GLY A 492 16.77 -24.30 17.39
CA GLY A 492 15.66 -24.38 18.33
C GLY A 492 16.10 -24.57 19.78
N LEU A 493 17.34 -24.16 20.12
CA LEU A 493 17.90 -24.27 21.47
C LEU A 493 17.65 -23.02 22.32
N ILE A 494 16.86 -22.07 21.80
CA ILE A 494 16.45 -20.84 22.48
C ILE A 494 14.94 -20.91 22.75
N ASP A 495 14.50 -20.28 23.84
CA ASP A 495 13.08 -20.17 24.18
C ASP A 495 12.28 -19.56 23.02
N SER A 496 11.08 -20.10 22.77
CA SER A 496 10.23 -19.71 21.64
C SER A 496 9.74 -18.27 21.71
N ASP A 497 9.77 -17.63 22.88
CA ASP A 497 9.23 -16.28 23.11
C ASP A 497 10.30 -15.19 23.01
N LYS A 498 11.50 -15.52 22.49
CA LYS A 498 12.64 -14.60 22.39
C LYS A 498 12.99 -14.27 20.94
N PRO A 499 13.62 -13.11 20.70
CA PRO A 499 14.19 -12.81 19.39
C PRO A 499 15.25 -13.83 18.98
N LEU A 500 15.53 -13.92 17.68
CA LEU A 500 16.49 -14.86 17.13
C LEU A 500 17.83 -14.76 17.84
N ALA A 501 18.35 -13.55 18.00
CA ALA A 501 19.47 -13.28 18.90
C ALA A 501 19.45 -11.81 19.34
N SER A 502 19.95 -11.53 20.54
CA SER A 502 20.14 -10.17 21.05
C SER A 502 21.60 -9.97 21.46
N LEU A 503 22.34 -9.18 20.69
CA LEU A 503 23.79 -9.08 20.75
C LEU A 503 24.23 -7.65 21.06
N LEU A 504 25.19 -7.50 21.99
CA LEU A 504 25.83 -6.22 22.28
C LEU A 504 27.27 -6.21 21.76
N PHE A 505 27.55 -5.41 20.74
CA PHE A 505 28.86 -5.24 20.13
C PHE A 505 29.63 -4.13 20.84
N VAL A 506 30.70 -4.47 21.54
CA VAL A 506 31.49 -3.53 22.33
C VAL A 506 32.89 -3.41 21.73
N GLY A 507 33.37 -2.19 21.50
CA GLY A 507 34.74 -1.96 21.06
C GLY A 507 34.96 -0.53 20.55
N PRO A 508 36.17 -0.19 20.07
CA PRO A 508 36.47 1.14 19.55
C PRO A 508 35.66 1.52 18.31
N THR A 509 35.70 2.80 17.95
CA THR A 509 35.09 3.32 16.72
C THR A 509 35.84 2.83 15.48
N GLY A 510 35.11 2.45 14.44
CA GLY A 510 35.72 2.12 13.15
C GLY A 510 36.42 0.75 13.05
N VAL A 511 36.23 -0.15 14.03
CA VAL A 511 36.80 -1.53 14.03
C VAL A 511 35.94 -2.56 13.31
N GLY A 512 34.75 -2.20 12.80
CA GLY A 512 33.93 -3.08 11.97
C GLY A 512 32.63 -3.61 12.59
N LYS A 513 32.18 -3.10 13.74
CA LYS A 513 30.90 -3.47 14.39
C LYS A 513 29.71 -3.43 13.41
N THR A 514 29.52 -2.31 12.72
CA THR A 514 28.45 -2.13 11.72
C THR A 514 28.66 -3.01 10.48
N GLU A 515 29.91 -3.31 10.10
CA GLU A 515 30.21 -4.16 8.94
C GLU A 515 29.87 -5.63 9.22
N VAL A 516 30.07 -6.11 10.46
CA VAL A 516 29.61 -7.44 10.88
C VAL A 516 28.09 -7.54 10.81
N ALA A 517 27.35 -6.53 11.31
CA ALA A 517 25.89 -6.50 11.23
C ALA A 517 25.39 -6.51 9.77
N ARG A 518 26.00 -5.70 8.90
CA ARG A 518 25.69 -5.67 7.46
C ARG A 518 26.01 -7.00 6.79
N SER A 519 27.19 -7.55 7.04
CA SER A 519 27.58 -8.85 6.48
C SER A 519 26.66 -9.97 6.95
N LEU A 520 26.16 -9.92 8.18
CA LEU A 520 25.19 -10.90 8.66
C LEU A 520 23.87 -10.79 7.90
N ALA A 521 23.35 -9.57 7.72
CA ALA A 521 22.13 -9.33 6.98
C ALA A 521 22.23 -9.84 5.53
N ASP A 522 23.31 -9.48 4.83
CA ASP A 522 23.59 -9.92 3.46
C ASP A 522 23.69 -11.45 3.35
N GLU A 523 24.36 -12.11 4.30
CA GLU A 523 24.57 -13.57 4.27
C GLU A 523 23.34 -14.37 4.71
N LEU A 524 22.41 -13.74 5.42
CA LEU A 524 21.12 -14.33 5.79
C LEU A 524 20.00 -14.04 4.78
N GLY A 525 20.24 -13.18 3.78
CA GLY A 525 19.19 -12.75 2.85
C GLY A 525 18.08 -11.94 3.53
N VAL A 526 18.45 -11.09 4.50
CA VAL A 526 17.49 -10.26 5.23
C VAL A 526 17.93 -8.81 5.22
N GLU A 527 16.99 -7.90 5.42
CA GLU A 527 17.31 -6.47 5.39
C GLU A 527 18.00 -6.02 6.70
N LEU A 528 18.91 -5.04 6.58
CA LEU A 528 19.47 -4.33 7.72
C LEU A 528 18.62 -3.10 8.04
N VAL A 529 17.85 -3.16 9.13
CA VAL A 529 17.12 -2.01 9.67
C VAL A 529 18.01 -1.31 10.69
N ARG A 530 18.32 -0.03 10.50
CA ARG A 530 19.26 0.70 11.35
C ARG A 530 18.63 1.92 12.00
N PHE A 531 18.82 2.06 13.30
CA PHE A 531 18.52 3.25 14.08
C PHE A 531 19.78 3.79 14.78
N ASP A 532 20.05 5.08 14.62
CA ASP A 532 21.13 5.79 15.33
C ASP A 532 20.60 6.30 16.67
N MET A 533 21.11 5.75 17.78
CA MET A 533 20.61 6.08 19.12
C MET A 533 20.99 7.48 19.59
N SER A 534 21.92 8.15 18.91
CA SER A 534 22.19 9.57 19.17
C SER A 534 20.99 10.46 18.81
N GLU A 535 20.14 10.06 17.86
CA GLU A 535 18.90 10.78 17.52
C GLU A 535 17.81 10.62 18.58
N TYR A 536 17.93 9.61 19.47
CA TYR A 536 16.92 9.24 20.47
C TYR A 536 17.41 9.44 21.91
N ALA A 537 18.30 10.42 22.11
CA ALA A 537 18.77 10.81 23.44
C ALA A 537 17.67 11.51 24.26
N GLU A 538 16.71 12.16 23.60
CA GLU A 538 15.63 12.91 24.24
C GLU A 538 14.30 12.15 24.26
N LYS A 539 13.52 12.35 25.32
CA LYS A 539 12.22 11.66 25.52
C LYS A 539 11.22 11.88 24.37
N HIS A 540 11.20 13.07 23.76
CA HIS A 540 10.31 13.35 22.62
C HIS A 540 10.69 12.58 21.35
N ALA A 541 11.98 12.28 21.16
CA ALA A 541 12.42 11.44 20.05
C ALA A 541 12.06 9.97 20.29
N VAL A 542 12.14 9.48 21.53
CA VAL A 542 11.68 8.14 21.92
C VAL A 542 10.21 7.93 21.57
N ALA A 543 9.36 8.95 21.79
CA ALA A 543 7.95 8.90 21.42
C ALA A 543 7.74 8.66 19.92
N LYS A 544 8.61 9.17 19.03
CA LYS A 544 8.54 8.87 17.59
C LYS A 544 8.92 7.41 17.28
N LEU A 545 9.82 6.81 18.07
CA LEU A 545 10.28 5.44 17.84
C LEU A 545 9.17 4.41 18.11
N ILE A 546 8.31 4.64 19.11
CA ILE A 546 7.30 3.65 19.57
C ILE A 546 5.87 4.12 19.31
N GLY A 547 5.65 5.43 19.28
CA GLY A 547 4.34 6.09 19.23
C GLY A 547 4.15 7.05 20.39
N SER A 548 3.61 8.25 20.10
CA SER A 548 3.28 9.24 21.13
C SER A 548 2.16 8.73 22.04
N PRO A 549 2.14 9.06 23.34
CA PRO A 549 1.01 8.75 24.22
C PRO A 549 -0.29 9.44 23.77
N ALA A 550 -1.45 8.93 24.21
CA ALA A 550 -2.74 9.54 23.92
C ALA A 550 -2.79 11.02 24.38
N GLY A 551 -3.21 11.91 23.49
CA GLY A 551 -3.30 13.37 23.76
C GLY A 551 -2.07 14.19 23.33
N TYR A 552 -1.04 13.59 22.74
CA TYR A 552 0.11 14.29 22.18
C TYR A 552 0.09 14.33 20.64
N VAL A 553 0.67 15.37 20.05
CA VAL A 553 0.84 15.50 18.58
C VAL A 553 1.64 14.29 18.07
N GLY A 554 1.14 13.65 17.01
CA GLY A 554 1.71 12.41 16.46
C GLY A 554 1.22 11.12 17.11
N TYR A 555 0.19 11.16 17.97
CA TYR A 555 -0.49 9.94 18.44
C TYR A 555 -0.98 9.08 17.27
N GLU A 556 -1.36 9.71 16.15
CA GLU A 556 -1.83 9.04 14.96
C GLU A 556 -0.73 8.57 13.99
N ASP A 557 0.55 8.78 14.29
CA ASP A 557 1.63 8.42 13.35
C ASP A 557 2.22 7.02 13.59
N GLY A 558 1.77 6.31 14.64
CA GLY A 558 2.34 5.00 15.01
C GLY A 558 3.79 5.10 15.51
N GLY A 559 4.47 3.96 15.62
CA GLY A 559 5.87 3.88 16.04
C GLY A 559 6.79 3.51 14.88
N LEU A 560 7.89 4.27 14.69
CA LEU A 560 8.87 3.96 13.64
C LEU A 560 9.46 2.55 13.76
N LEU A 561 9.74 2.09 14.98
CA LEU A 561 10.28 0.76 15.24
C LEU A 561 9.24 -0.33 14.99
N THR A 562 8.03 -0.17 15.52
CA THR A 562 6.97 -1.16 15.34
C THR A 562 6.56 -1.28 13.87
N ASP A 563 6.45 -0.16 13.16
CA ASP A 563 6.13 -0.18 11.72
C ASP A 563 7.27 -0.73 10.87
N ALA A 564 8.54 -0.47 11.20
CA ALA A 564 9.68 -1.05 10.51
C ALA A 564 9.69 -2.58 10.62
N ILE A 565 9.42 -3.11 11.82
CA ILE A 565 9.43 -4.55 12.08
C ILE A 565 8.19 -5.24 11.50
N ARG A 566 7.02 -4.61 11.56
CA ARG A 566 5.82 -5.14 10.88
C ARG A 566 6.00 -5.23 9.37
N LYS A 567 6.68 -4.25 8.75
CA LYS A 567 7.02 -4.29 7.32
C LYS A 567 8.09 -5.32 6.98
N LYS A 568 8.98 -5.64 7.94
CA LYS A 568 10.18 -6.47 7.76
C LYS A 568 10.36 -7.39 8.99
N PRO A 569 9.49 -8.40 9.14
CA PRO A 569 9.50 -9.27 10.33
C PRO A 569 10.77 -10.14 10.42
N ASN A 570 11.46 -10.34 9.30
CA ASN A 570 12.75 -11.02 9.22
C ASN A 570 13.82 -9.99 8.85
N CYS A 571 14.58 -9.52 9.83
CA CYS A 571 15.64 -8.53 9.61
C CYS A 571 16.77 -8.64 10.63
N VAL A 572 17.89 -8.00 10.30
CA VAL A 572 18.90 -7.62 11.30
C VAL A 572 18.57 -6.20 11.73
N LEU A 573 18.20 -6.03 13.00
CA LEU A 573 17.88 -4.74 13.61
C LEU A 573 19.11 -4.20 14.34
N LEU A 574 19.66 -3.09 13.86
CA LEU A 574 20.86 -2.45 14.38
C LEU A 574 20.53 -1.16 15.13
N PHE A 575 20.81 -1.15 16.43
CA PHE A 575 20.84 0.05 17.27
C PHE A 575 22.29 0.53 17.44
N ASP A 576 22.67 1.56 16.70
CA ASP A 576 24.03 2.11 16.74
C ASP A 576 24.19 3.06 17.93
N GLU A 577 25.31 2.97 18.66
CA GLU A 577 25.67 3.83 19.81
C GLU A 577 24.65 3.83 20.97
N ILE A 578 24.23 2.64 21.41
CA ILE A 578 23.16 2.45 22.40
C ILE A 578 23.40 3.22 23.71
N GLU A 579 24.65 3.46 24.11
CA GLU A 579 24.98 4.26 25.30
C GLU A 579 24.50 5.72 25.23
N LYS A 580 24.14 6.23 24.05
CA LYS A 580 23.60 7.58 23.83
C LYS A 580 22.08 7.64 23.92
N ALA A 581 21.40 6.49 23.90
CA ALA A 581 19.95 6.40 23.97
C ALA A 581 19.39 6.91 25.31
N HIS A 582 18.18 7.45 25.26
CA HIS A 582 17.41 7.71 26.47
C HIS A 582 17.11 6.42 27.25
N SER A 583 16.99 6.52 28.58
CA SER A 583 16.74 5.38 29.47
C SER A 583 15.47 4.57 29.13
N ASP A 584 14.43 5.22 28.60
CA ASP A 584 13.18 4.55 28.20
C ASP A 584 13.39 3.50 27.10
N ILE A 585 14.36 3.70 26.19
CA ILE A 585 14.70 2.74 25.13
C ILE A 585 15.17 1.41 25.73
N TYR A 586 15.93 1.45 26.83
CA TYR A 586 16.39 0.23 27.50
C TYR A 586 15.22 -0.59 28.05
N ASN A 587 14.19 0.07 28.58
CA ASN A 587 13.00 -0.63 29.11
C ASN A 587 12.24 -1.34 27.99
N ILE A 588 12.15 -0.72 26.82
CA ILE A 588 11.53 -1.32 25.64
C ILE A 588 12.35 -2.49 25.12
N LEU A 589 13.67 -2.33 25.02
CA LEU A 589 14.54 -3.42 24.60
C LEU A 589 14.47 -4.61 25.56
N LEU A 590 14.34 -4.38 26.88
CA LEU A 590 14.08 -5.45 27.84
C LEU A 590 12.78 -6.21 27.51
N GLN A 591 11.68 -5.49 27.25
CA GLN A 591 10.41 -6.11 26.85
C GLN A 591 10.55 -6.92 25.55
N VAL A 592 11.24 -6.38 24.55
CA VAL A 592 11.44 -7.07 23.27
C VAL A 592 12.33 -8.30 23.42
N MET A 593 13.40 -8.25 24.21
CA MET A 593 14.27 -9.40 24.47
C MET A 593 13.57 -10.51 25.25
N ASP A 594 12.53 -10.18 26.02
CA ASP A 594 11.82 -11.12 26.89
C ASP A 594 10.66 -11.83 26.19
N TYR A 595 9.92 -11.10 25.35
CA TYR A 595 8.65 -11.55 24.79
C TYR A 595 8.60 -11.50 23.26
N ALA A 596 9.68 -11.04 22.62
CA ALA A 596 9.78 -10.84 21.17
C ALA A 596 8.59 -10.06 20.58
N LYS A 597 7.96 -9.19 21.38
CA LYS A 597 6.77 -8.44 21.01
C LYS A 597 6.87 -7.01 21.52
N LEU A 598 6.46 -6.08 20.67
CA LEU A 598 6.29 -4.69 21.04
C LEU A 598 4.93 -4.19 20.55
N THR A 599 4.17 -3.59 21.45
CA THR A 599 2.87 -2.99 21.12
C THR A 599 3.04 -1.48 21.04
N ASP A 600 2.56 -0.87 19.96
CA ASP A 600 2.54 0.59 19.83
C ASP A 600 1.36 1.22 20.57
N ASN A 601 1.31 2.56 20.52
CA ASN A 601 0.26 3.37 21.13
C ASN A 601 -1.16 3.15 20.54
N ARG A 602 -1.27 2.52 19.36
CA ARG A 602 -2.53 2.15 18.70
C ARG A 602 -2.98 0.74 19.03
N GLY A 603 -2.19 -0.01 19.80
CA GLY A 603 -2.47 -1.42 20.08
C GLY A 603 -1.94 -2.37 19.00
N ARG A 604 -1.25 -1.87 17.97
CA ARG A 604 -0.68 -2.71 16.91
C ARG A 604 0.57 -3.39 17.45
N GLN A 605 0.66 -4.70 17.24
CA GLN A 605 1.79 -5.52 17.71
C GLN A 605 2.81 -5.73 16.59
N ALA A 606 4.09 -5.59 16.94
CA ALA A 606 5.24 -5.96 16.12
C ALA A 606 5.91 -7.21 16.72
N ASP A 607 6.21 -8.17 15.85
CA ASP A 607 6.80 -9.46 16.19
C ASP A 607 8.31 -9.48 15.87
N PHE A 608 9.13 -9.84 16.87
CA PHE A 608 10.59 -9.86 16.82
C PHE A 608 11.19 -11.28 16.85
N HIS A 609 10.38 -12.35 16.81
CA HIS A 609 10.90 -13.73 16.93
C HIS A 609 11.95 -14.06 15.86
N ASN A 610 11.77 -13.54 14.64
CA ASN A 610 12.70 -13.76 13.53
C ASN A 610 13.71 -12.62 13.34
N VAL A 611 13.88 -11.75 14.35
CA VAL A 611 14.76 -10.58 14.28
C VAL A 611 16.07 -10.85 15.03
N VAL A 612 17.19 -10.53 14.39
CA VAL A 612 18.50 -10.45 15.06
C VAL A 612 18.71 -9.03 15.53
N ILE A 613 18.68 -8.81 16.84
CA ILE A 613 18.88 -7.50 17.46
C ILE A 613 20.37 -7.33 17.74
N ILE A 614 20.98 -6.30 17.14
CA ILE A 614 22.37 -5.93 17.36
C ILE A 614 22.41 -4.52 17.93
N MET A 615 23.09 -4.34 19.05
CA MET A 615 23.34 -3.04 19.67
C MET A 615 24.82 -2.77 19.62
N THR A 616 25.27 -1.62 19.14
CA THR A 616 26.69 -1.25 19.19
C THR A 616 26.96 -0.29 20.33
N SER A 617 28.12 -0.44 20.95
CA SER A 617 28.59 0.49 21.96
C SER A 617 30.08 0.79 21.83
N ASN A 618 30.44 2.05 22.02
CA ASN A 618 31.82 2.50 22.16
C ASN A 618 32.26 2.50 23.64
N ALA A 619 31.37 2.19 24.57
CA ALA A 619 31.66 2.13 26.00
C ALA A 619 32.76 1.11 26.29
N GLY A 620 33.82 1.54 26.98
CA GLY A 620 34.95 0.67 27.34
C GLY A 620 36.20 0.82 26.49
N ALA A 621 36.12 1.36 25.27
CA ALA A 621 37.29 1.53 24.39
C ALA A 621 38.31 2.54 24.93
N GLN A 622 37.86 3.68 25.46
CA GLN A 622 38.73 4.72 26.04
C GLN A 622 39.43 4.30 27.34
N TYR A 623 38.86 3.35 28.08
CA TYR A 623 39.41 2.88 29.37
C TYR A 623 40.33 1.66 29.18
N ALA A 624 40.06 0.81 28.19
CA ALA A 624 40.92 -0.32 27.84
C ALA A 624 42.30 0.14 27.33
N SER A 625 42.39 1.29 26.64
CA SER A 625 43.65 1.89 26.22
C SER A 625 44.48 2.47 27.38
N GLN A 626 43.82 2.94 28.45
CA GLN A 626 44.49 3.41 29.68
C GLN A 626 44.98 2.25 30.57
N ALA A 627 44.25 1.13 30.60
CA ALA A 627 44.64 -0.05 31.38
C ALA A 627 45.97 -0.67 30.90
N SER A 628 46.33 -0.53 29.62
CA SER A 628 47.63 -0.97 29.08
C SER A 628 48.84 -0.12 29.50
N VAL A 629 48.64 1.03 30.16
CA VAL A 629 49.72 1.96 30.54
C VAL A 629 50.09 1.84 32.04
N GLY A 630 49.37 1.02 32.83
CA GLY A 630 49.56 0.87 34.28
C GLY A 630 50.25 -0.43 34.73
N PHE A 631 50.92 -0.36 35.89
CA PHE A 631 51.71 -1.42 36.56
C PHE A 631 50.93 -2.68 37.04
N LEU A 632 49.69 -2.91 36.59
CA LEU A 632 48.85 -4.06 36.97
C LEU A 632 48.76 -5.07 35.80
N GLY A 633 49.86 -5.77 35.54
CA GLY A 633 50.01 -6.71 34.43
C GLY A 633 49.35 -8.09 34.66
N GLY A 634 48.01 -8.15 34.69
CA GLY A 634 47.32 -9.44 34.83
C GLY A 634 45.89 -9.55 34.27
N VAL A 635 45.31 -8.49 33.69
CA VAL A 635 43.93 -8.50 33.18
C VAL A 635 43.96 -8.31 31.67
N SER A 636 43.27 -9.17 30.92
CA SER A 636 43.22 -9.02 29.45
C SER A 636 42.47 -7.74 29.06
N LYS A 637 42.81 -7.13 27.91
CA LYS A 637 42.09 -5.94 27.41
C LYS A 637 40.58 -6.18 27.30
N GLY A 638 40.16 -7.41 26.94
CA GLY A 638 38.76 -7.81 26.89
C GLY A 638 38.09 -7.83 28.27
N GLU A 639 38.74 -8.37 29.29
CA GLU A 639 38.23 -8.37 30.67
C GLU A 639 38.09 -6.96 31.24
N ALA A 640 39.05 -6.08 30.94
CA ALA A 640 38.97 -4.67 31.32
C ALA A 640 37.79 -3.96 30.66
N MET A 641 37.55 -4.25 29.37
CA MET A 641 36.40 -3.73 28.62
C MET A 641 35.08 -4.24 29.22
N MET A 642 34.97 -5.54 29.50
CA MET A 642 33.77 -6.13 30.11
C MET A 642 33.47 -5.57 31.51
N LYS A 643 34.50 -5.27 32.30
CA LYS A 643 34.32 -4.58 33.59
C LYS A 643 33.71 -3.18 33.42
N GLN A 644 34.04 -2.49 32.34
CA GLN A 644 33.46 -1.18 32.03
C GLN A 644 32.04 -1.31 31.47
N VAL A 645 31.76 -2.29 30.61
CA VAL A 645 30.40 -2.59 30.13
C VAL A 645 29.46 -2.83 31.30
N LYS A 646 29.88 -3.61 32.31
CA LYS A 646 29.12 -3.85 33.55
C LYS A 646 28.87 -2.59 34.41
N LYS A 647 29.60 -1.50 34.18
CA LYS A 647 29.34 -0.20 34.81
C LYS A 647 28.42 0.69 33.98
N SER A 648 28.56 0.64 32.65
CA SER A 648 27.76 1.45 31.72
C SER A 648 26.34 0.92 31.56
N PHE A 649 26.16 -0.40 31.58
CA PHE A 649 24.87 -1.06 31.40
C PHE A 649 24.43 -1.75 32.69
N LYS A 650 23.13 -1.64 33.01
CA LYS A 650 22.55 -2.29 34.17
C LYS A 650 22.67 -3.82 34.03
N PRO A 651 22.90 -4.58 35.12
CA PRO A 651 22.98 -6.04 35.07
C PRO A 651 21.75 -6.70 34.44
N GLU A 652 20.56 -6.14 34.69
CA GLU A 652 19.30 -6.58 34.10
C GLU A 652 19.35 -6.62 32.57
N PHE A 653 19.91 -5.58 31.94
CA PHE A 653 20.05 -5.51 30.49
C PHE A 653 21.04 -6.53 29.96
N ILE A 654 22.21 -6.65 30.60
CA ILE A 654 23.25 -7.60 30.18
C ILE A 654 22.76 -9.05 30.26
N ASN A 655 21.99 -9.39 31.28
CA ASN A 655 21.49 -10.74 31.49
C ASN A 655 20.41 -11.18 30.48
N ARG A 656 19.82 -10.25 29.71
CA ARG A 656 18.87 -10.57 28.63
C ARG A 656 19.53 -10.73 27.26
N LEU A 657 20.80 -10.34 27.12
CA LEU A 657 21.54 -10.51 25.88
C LEU A 657 21.86 -11.99 25.66
N SER A 658 21.78 -12.44 24.41
CA SER A 658 22.31 -13.73 23.98
C SER A 658 23.84 -13.77 24.13
N ALA A 659 24.51 -12.68 23.76
CA ALA A 659 25.95 -12.53 23.97
C ALA A 659 26.39 -11.05 23.98
N THR A 660 27.47 -10.77 24.72
CA THR A 660 28.25 -9.53 24.55
C THR A 660 29.49 -9.85 23.74
N VAL A 661 29.58 -9.26 22.55
CA VAL A 661 30.62 -9.52 21.56
C VAL A 661 31.67 -8.43 21.62
N VAL A 662 32.91 -8.82 21.93
CA VAL A 662 34.03 -7.88 22.09
C VAL A 662 34.76 -7.73 20.76
N PHE A 663 34.96 -6.49 20.32
CA PHE A 663 35.72 -6.12 19.13
C PHE A 663 37.07 -5.53 19.54
N HIS A 664 38.12 -5.99 18.86
CA HIS A 664 39.49 -5.58 19.17
C HIS A 664 39.94 -4.39 18.35
N ASP A 665 41.00 -3.73 18.83
CA ASP A 665 41.70 -2.66 18.13
C ASP A 665 42.14 -3.11 16.73
N MET A 666 42.18 -2.17 15.79
CA MET A 666 42.65 -2.47 14.43
C MET A 666 44.13 -2.87 14.45
N SER A 667 44.44 -4.05 13.94
CA SER A 667 45.81 -4.49 13.70
C SER A 667 46.36 -3.92 12.39
N HIS A 668 47.69 -3.91 12.25
CA HIS A 668 48.31 -3.49 11.00
C HIS A 668 47.89 -4.38 9.82
N ASP A 669 47.84 -5.70 10.00
CA ASP A 669 47.34 -6.65 8.98
C ASP A 669 45.88 -6.36 8.58
N MET A 670 45.00 -6.09 9.56
CA MET A 670 43.63 -5.68 9.28
C MET A 670 43.59 -4.40 8.45
N ALA A 671 44.39 -3.40 8.80
CA ALA A 671 44.48 -2.13 8.09
C ALA A 671 44.94 -2.30 6.64
N THR A 672 45.96 -3.14 6.40
CA THR A 672 46.46 -3.48 5.05
C THR A 672 45.39 -4.13 4.21
N ARG A 673 44.67 -5.13 4.74
CA ARG A 673 43.58 -5.80 4.02
C ARG A 673 42.43 -4.85 3.69
N ILE A 674 42.11 -3.93 4.61
CA ILE A 674 41.11 -2.89 4.37
C ILE A 674 41.57 -1.96 3.26
N LEU A 675 42.81 -1.48 3.28
CA LEU A 675 43.36 -0.62 2.24
C LEU A 675 43.28 -1.30 0.86
N HIS A 676 43.74 -2.55 0.75
CA HIS A 676 43.61 -3.34 -0.48
C HIS A 676 42.16 -3.45 -0.96
N LYS A 677 41.21 -3.77 -0.07
CA LYS A 677 39.77 -3.84 -0.40
C LYS A 677 39.27 -2.50 -0.96
N LYS A 678 39.66 -1.37 -0.35
CA LYS A 678 39.25 -0.03 -0.80
C LYS A 678 39.89 0.38 -2.12
N LEU A 679 41.16 0.04 -2.34
CA LEU A 679 41.85 0.25 -3.60
C LEU A 679 41.25 -0.58 -4.73
N ALA A 680 40.89 -1.85 -4.47
CA ALA A 680 40.17 -2.69 -5.43
C ALA A 680 38.79 -2.11 -5.80
N GLN A 681 38.04 -1.60 -4.81
CA GLN A 681 36.76 -0.90 -5.06
C GLN A 681 36.95 0.38 -5.88
N LEU A 682 38.03 1.12 -5.65
CA LEU A 682 38.37 2.29 -6.46
C LEU A 682 38.72 1.88 -7.90
N GLN A 683 39.56 0.85 -8.06
CA GLN A 683 39.94 0.29 -9.36
C GLN A 683 38.70 -0.16 -10.16
N GLN A 684 37.71 -0.79 -9.53
CA GLN A 684 36.46 -1.18 -10.20
C GLN A 684 35.69 0.04 -10.73
N LYS A 685 35.66 1.15 -9.98
CA LYS A 685 35.03 2.41 -10.43
C LYS A 685 35.80 3.06 -11.58
N LEU A 686 37.13 2.96 -11.58
CA LEU A 686 37.99 3.49 -12.63
C LEU A 686 37.92 2.66 -13.92
N ALA A 687 37.69 1.35 -13.81
CA ALA A 687 37.53 0.46 -14.96
C ALA A 687 36.38 0.89 -15.88
N ALA A 688 35.28 1.45 -15.33
CA ALA A 688 34.18 2.02 -16.12
C ALA A 688 34.63 3.22 -16.99
N LYS A 689 35.77 3.83 -16.69
CA LYS A 689 36.40 4.91 -17.46
C LYS A 689 37.61 4.43 -18.26
N ASN A 690 37.81 3.11 -18.39
CA ASN A 690 39.00 2.50 -18.99
C ASN A 690 40.32 2.95 -18.35
N VAL A 691 40.29 3.26 -17.04
CA VAL A 691 41.47 3.65 -16.27
C VAL A 691 41.88 2.51 -15.34
N THR A 692 43.17 2.22 -15.31
CA THR A 692 43.79 1.28 -14.38
C THR A 692 44.80 2.02 -13.51
N ILE A 693 44.92 1.63 -12.24
CA ILE A 693 45.93 2.17 -11.33
C ILE A 693 46.91 1.09 -10.89
N ASP A 694 48.18 1.45 -10.86
CA ASP A 694 49.29 0.65 -10.33
C ASP A 694 49.94 1.45 -9.20
N ILE A 695 49.86 0.96 -7.96
CA ILE A 695 50.36 1.67 -6.78
C ILE A 695 51.67 1.00 -6.35
N GLU A 696 52.75 1.77 -6.29
CA GLU A 696 54.03 1.26 -5.80
C GLU A 696 54.00 1.01 -4.29
N GLY A 697 54.73 -0.01 -3.81
CA GLY A 697 54.64 -0.46 -2.41
C GLY A 697 54.94 0.62 -1.37
N ASN A 698 55.87 1.53 -1.67
CA ASN A 698 56.14 2.72 -0.83
C ASN A 698 54.93 3.66 -0.72
N ALA A 699 54.22 3.92 -1.82
CA ALA A 699 53.01 4.73 -1.88
C ALA A 699 51.85 4.07 -1.13
N GLU A 700 51.78 2.74 -1.18
CA GLU A 700 50.81 1.97 -0.40
C GLU A 700 51.10 2.05 1.11
N GLU A 701 52.35 1.83 1.53
CA GLU A 701 52.77 1.98 2.93
C GLU A 701 52.51 3.39 3.46
N TRP A 702 52.67 4.42 2.62
CA TRP A 702 52.36 5.80 2.99
C TRP A 702 50.86 6.04 3.19
N LEU A 703 50.02 5.51 2.30
CA LEU A 703 48.57 5.54 2.47
C LEU A 703 48.15 4.82 3.76
N LEU A 704 48.75 3.66 4.01
CA LEU A 704 48.51 2.86 5.21
C LEU A 704 48.94 3.61 6.47
N ALA A 705 50.13 4.22 6.49
CA ALA A 705 50.64 4.98 7.63
C ALA A 705 49.79 6.22 7.95
N LYS A 706 49.24 6.89 6.93
CA LYS A 706 48.33 8.02 7.11
C LYS A 706 46.93 7.59 7.55
N GLY A 707 46.44 6.45 7.09
CA GLY A 707 45.09 5.97 7.39
C GLY A 707 45.00 5.12 8.67
N PHE A 708 46.11 4.57 9.15
CA PHE A 708 46.15 3.74 10.35
C PHE A 708 46.10 4.61 11.60
N THR A 709 44.89 4.91 12.06
CA THR A 709 44.65 5.71 13.27
C THR A 709 43.80 4.93 14.27
N THR A 710 44.21 4.96 15.54
CA THR A 710 43.49 4.30 16.64
C THR A 710 42.16 4.97 16.98
N GLU A 711 42.01 6.26 16.66
CA GLU A 711 40.82 7.05 16.99
C GLU A 711 39.68 6.87 15.98
N TYR A 712 39.99 6.84 14.68
CA TYR A 712 38.98 6.81 13.62
C TYR A 712 38.87 5.45 12.91
N GLY A 713 39.80 4.52 13.18
CA GLY A 713 39.80 3.18 12.63
C GLY A 713 39.71 3.17 11.10
N ALA A 714 38.90 2.26 10.54
CA ALA A 714 38.81 2.04 9.10
C ALA A 714 38.22 3.23 8.33
N ARG A 715 37.53 4.14 9.01
CA ARG A 715 36.93 5.34 8.40
C ARG A 715 37.99 6.31 7.90
N GLU A 716 39.17 6.33 8.53
CA GLU A 716 40.26 7.22 8.11
C GLU A 716 40.88 6.77 6.78
N MET A 717 40.86 5.48 6.45
CA MET A 717 41.32 4.97 5.15
C MET A 717 40.53 5.58 3.98
N ASP A 718 39.20 5.66 4.10
CA ASP A 718 38.36 6.28 3.08
C ASP A 718 38.69 7.78 2.91
N ARG A 719 38.98 8.48 4.01
CA ARG A 719 39.36 9.90 4.02
C ARG A 719 40.72 10.12 3.39
N VAL A 720 41.72 9.31 3.71
CA VAL A 720 43.07 9.40 3.14
C VAL A 720 43.02 9.14 1.64
N ILE A 721 42.32 8.09 1.18
CA ILE A 721 42.14 7.84 -0.25
C ILE A 721 41.38 9.01 -0.93
N ALA A 722 40.33 9.53 -0.30
CA ALA A 722 39.56 10.64 -0.87
C ALA A 722 40.31 11.97 -0.91
N ARG A 723 41.19 12.22 0.06
CA ARG A 723 41.95 13.46 0.19
C ARG A 723 43.19 13.48 -0.69
N TYR A 724 43.90 12.36 -0.78
CA TYR A 724 45.22 12.34 -1.43
C TYR A 724 45.19 11.63 -2.78
N LEU A 725 44.48 10.51 -2.91
CA LEU A 725 44.53 9.71 -4.14
C LEU A 725 43.47 10.10 -5.18
N LYS A 726 42.21 10.27 -4.77
CA LYS A 726 41.11 10.62 -5.70
C LYS A 726 41.32 11.94 -6.43
N PRO A 727 41.83 13.03 -5.82
CA PRO A 727 42.00 14.30 -6.51
C PRO A 727 43.05 14.23 -7.63
N LEU A 728 44.15 13.49 -7.41
CA LEU A 728 45.19 13.24 -8.41
C LEU A 728 44.60 12.54 -9.65
N LEU A 729 43.84 11.47 -9.41
CA LEU A 729 43.17 10.71 -10.47
C LEU A 729 42.10 11.55 -11.18
N MET A 730 41.29 12.29 -10.42
CA MET A 730 40.25 13.15 -10.97
C MET A 730 40.83 14.19 -11.93
N HIS A 731 41.90 14.87 -11.54
CA HIS A 731 42.53 15.89 -12.37
C HIS A 731 43.04 15.30 -13.69
N GLU A 732 43.72 14.16 -13.65
CA GLU A 732 44.24 13.52 -14.87
C GLU A 732 43.13 12.91 -15.75
N ILE A 733 42.02 12.46 -15.17
CA ILE A 733 40.85 11.95 -15.91
C ILE A 733 40.09 13.09 -16.62
N LEU A 734 39.95 14.26 -15.99
CA LEU A 734 39.19 15.37 -16.58
C LEU A 734 40.04 16.21 -17.54
N PHE A 735 41.28 16.51 -17.15
CA PHE A 735 42.11 17.52 -17.79
C PHE A 735 43.45 16.99 -18.31
N GLY A 736 43.84 15.78 -17.93
CA GLY A 736 45.18 15.25 -18.18
C GLY A 736 45.22 14.04 -19.12
N SER A 737 46.24 13.22 -18.89
CA SER A 737 46.64 12.09 -19.74
C SER A 737 45.66 10.92 -19.74
N LEU A 738 44.75 10.83 -18.76
CA LEU A 738 43.80 9.72 -18.59
C LEU A 738 42.42 10.02 -19.19
N LYS A 739 42.25 11.14 -19.93
CA LYS A 739 40.96 11.56 -20.50
C LYS A 739 40.33 10.53 -21.47
N LYS A 740 41.16 9.66 -22.08
CA LYS A 740 40.74 8.58 -22.98
C LYS A 740 40.92 7.18 -22.35
N GLY A 741 41.13 7.10 -21.04
CA GLY A 741 41.58 5.89 -20.37
C GLY A 741 43.11 5.77 -20.32
N GLY A 742 43.64 4.71 -19.72
CA GLY A 742 45.07 4.46 -19.59
C GLY A 742 45.49 3.78 -18.28
N ASN A 743 46.80 3.67 -18.06
CA ASN A 743 47.37 3.19 -16.80
C ASN A 743 48.04 4.33 -16.05
N ALA A 744 47.67 4.49 -14.79
CA ALA A 744 48.19 5.49 -13.86
C ALA A 744 49.09 4.80 -12.82
N LYS A 745 50.41 5.02 -12.92
CA LYS A 745 51.35 4.58 -11.89
C LYS A 745 51.46 5.63 -10.78
N ILE A 746 51.18 5.24 -9.54
CA ILE A 746 51.20 6.12 -8.36
C ILE A 746 52.46 5.83 -7.55
N VAL A 747 53.23 6.89 -7.26
CA VAL A 747 54.54 6.84 -6.61
C VAL A 747 54.62 7.91 -5.52
N ILE A 748 55.67 7.84 -4.68
CA ILE A 748 56.03 8.92 -3.76
C ILE A 748 57.14 9.76 -4.38
N ASN A 749 56.99 11.09 -4.33
CA ASN A 749 58.00 12.03 -4.79
C ASN A 749 59.04 12.38 -3.72
N ASP A 750 60.05 13.16 -4.10
CA ASP A 750 61.15 13.57 -3.20
C ASP A 750 60.68 14.38 -1.97
N ASN A 751 59.49 14.98 -2.02
CA ASN A 751 58.87 15.72 -0.93
C ASN A 751 57.98 14.85 -0.02
N ASN A 752 57.99 13.52 -0.21
CA ASN A 752 57.18 12.56 0.52
C ASN A 752 55.65 12.75 0.33
N GLU A 753 55.25 13.14 -0.88
CA GLU A 753 53.86 13.29 -1.31
C GLU A 753 53.51 12.31 -2.42
N LEU A 754 52.22 11.94 -2.51
CA LEU A 754 51.72 11.08 -3.60
C LEU A 754 51.71 11.83 -4.93
N GLU A 755 52.27 11.21 -5.95
CA GLU A 755 52.32 11.74 -7.31
C GLU A 755 51.99 10.66 -8.36
N LEU A 756 51.44 11.09 -9.50
CA LEU A 756 51.26 10.24 -10.67
C LEU A 756 52.51 10.28 -11.56
N CYS A 757 53.17 9.13 -11.70
CA CYS A 757 54.35 9.00 -12.55
C CYS A 757 53.94 9.10 -14.02
N LYS A 758 54.22 10.25 -14.64
CA LYS A 758 54.02 10.46 -16.08
C LYS A 758 55.13 9.72 -16.83
N LYS A 759 54.84 8.52 -17.35
CA LYS A 759 55.64 8.00 -18.47
C LYS A 759 55.48 8.98 -19.63
N LYS A 760 56.52 9.78 -19.90
CA LYS A 760 56.71 10.35 -21.23
C LYS A 760 56.82 9.15 -22.18
N ASN A 761 55.85 9.00 -23.08
CA ASN A 761 56.01 8.12 -24.24
C ASN A 761 57.25 8.52 -25.03
#